data_AF-F4HSY7-F1
#
_entry.id   AF-F4HSY7-F1
#
_cell.length_a   1.000
_cell.length_b   1.000
_cell.length_c   1.000
_cell.angle_alpha   90.00
_cell.angle_beta   90.00
_cell.angle_gamma   90.00
#
_symmetry.space_group_name_H-M   'P 1'
#
loop_
_entity.id
_entity.type
_entity.pdbx_description
1 polymer ?
#
loop_
_entity_poly.entity_id
_entity_poly.type
_entity_poly.pdbx_seq_one_letter_code
_entity_poly.pdbx_strand_id
1 'polypeptide(L)'
;MAAPADATTKGQALALLAAAKNHGDLAVKLSSLKEVKEILLSLEPSLSAEIFPYLRELCLSPEVLVRRSLIEIIEEVGLRMLEHSYVLVSVLIHLVGDNDPTVAEKSISTGTTFFRSILEKMETQFHHRGKVDRWCVNLWTLMLMFKDAVFNIALDLEPGRVVGVKVLALKFMETFILLITPHASDPEKVSTSSEGSRQMINISSLAAGLPMLNLTGLMSEVNQTLVRLGSFLQAPTLIQDALPIAVIDCSLSFSLAVVARKRPVHYDTVLSVLGFLKCTSSPIVESRDLLFRAFPAMDPADISDQVVREVDELFRVNEHAANENRSSQILEVFPTLSSLPMQLRDHLQQMIHWLDEAIIGDMLPQYERRNDMRQVLDRDRRQRCLFKRFSDEDRARNEAIAYLLDHPEDGHRSQSEQIYGFSRVRRAVWVRCRIKNQMKMGVLIEFLESSVTVQSLGTVYSELPDDVGAEEIHKIVVLDIRFGNIDRNLGNLLVQAEPRNGSAAHLVPIDHELSFFNDAHPYITCGACWIKWLEQIDKDFSSQLVNYVAALDPDRDLEFLRHCGWEPNQRYIENFTVFATFLKKAVSQGLTALQIGLLASYKWEEDLDYNLHCIVASVQREDNNFVESVGTRIEQRLREFHENLHGNA
;
A
#
# COMPACT_ATOMS: atom_id res chain seq x y z
N MET A 1 23.56 -20.14 -53.36
CA MET A 1 24.53 -20.76 -52.43
C MET A 1 24.58 -19.85 -51.22
N ALA A 2 23.97 -20.24 -50.09
CA ALA A 2 24.19 -19.51 -48.84
C ALA A 2 25.69 -19.55 -48.51
N ALA A 3 26.27 -18.43 -48.10
CA ALA A 3 27.69 -18.38 -47.80
C ALA A 3 28.01 -19.32 -46.62
N PRO A 4 29.20 -19.94 -46.54
CA PRO A 4 29.56 -20.82 -45.43
C PRO A 4 29.44 -20.14 -44.05
N ALA A 5 29.54 -18.81 -43.99
CA ALA A 5 29.27 -18.02 -42.80
C ALA A 5 27.81 -18.17 -42.32
N ASP A 6 26.83 -18.07 -43.22
CA ASP A 6 25.40 -18.10 -42.89
C ASP A 6 24.94 -19.46 -42.32
N ALA A 7 25.49 -20.55 -42.86
CA ALA A 7 25.23 -21.90 -42.35
C ALA A 7 25.79 -22.07 -40.93
N THR A 8 26.95 -21.47 -40.65
CA THR A 8 27.58 -21.49 -39.33
C THR A 8 26.76 -20.67 -38.33
N THR A 9 26.33 -19.47 -38.75
CA THR A 9 25.50 -18.57 -37.93
C THR A 9 24.13 -19.19 -37.60
N LYS A 10 23.50 -19.88 -38.57
CA LYS A 10 22.27 -20.65 -38.31
C LYS A 10 22.51 -21.76 -37.29
N GLY A 11 23.61 -22.51 -37.42
CA GLY A 11 24.00 -23.53 -36.45
C GLY A 11 24.17 -22.98 -35.03
N GLN A 12 24.79 -21.80 -34.90
CA GLN A 12 24.93 -21.09 -33.63
C GLN A 12 23.58 -20.71 -33.03
N ALA A 13 22.67 -20.14 -33.84
CA ALA A 13 21.32 -19.79 -33.37
C ALA A 13 20.55 -21.01 -32.85
N LEU A 14 20.65 -22.15 -33.53
CA LEU A 14 19.99 -23.39 -33.08
C LEU A 14 20.58 -23.93 -31.78
N ALA A 15 21.90 -23.85 -31.59
CA ALA A 15 22.55 -24.24 -30.34
C ALA A 15 22.11 -23.36 -29.16
N LEU A 16 22.03 -22.04 -29.38
CA LEU A 16 21.54 -21.09 -28.37
C LEU A 16 20.06 -21.30 -28.05
N LEU A 17 19.22 -21.62 -29.04
CA LEU A 17 17.82 -21.97 -28.79
C LEU A 17 17.67 -23.26 -27.99
N ALA A 18 18.51 -24.26 -28.24
CA ALA A 18 18.55 -25.48 -27.44
C ALA A 18 18.97 -25.17 -25.99
N ALA A 19 19.91 -24.25 -25.77
CA ALA A 19 20.27 -23.77 -24.43
C ALA A 19 19.11 -23.01 -23.78
N ALA A 20 18.47 -22.08 -24.49
CA ALA A 20 17.31 -21.34 -24.00
C ALA A 20 16.14 -22.26 -23.59
N LYS A 21 15.95 -23.37 -24.30
CA LYS A 21 14.90 -24.34 -24.01
C LYS A 21 15.24 -25.24 -22.80
N ASN A 22 16.46 -25.75 -22.73
CA ASN A 22 16.78 -26.91 -21.88
C ASN A 22 17.70 -26.61 -20.69
N HIS A 23 18.32 -25.43 -20.60
CA HIS A 23 19.29 -25.15 -19.54
C HIS A 23 18.61 -25.11 -18.14
N GLY A 24 19.37 -25.34 -17.06
CA GLY A 24 18.84 -25.28 -15.68
C GLY A 24 18.81 -23.87 -15.08
N ASP A 25 19.70 -22.99 -15.56
CA ASP A 25 19.83 -21.60 -15.12
C ASP A 25 19.07 -20.63 -16.04
N LEU A 26 18.13 -19.87 -15.47
CA LEU A 26 17.33 -18.87 -16.15
C LEU A 26 18.17 -17.74 -16.75
N ALA A 27 19.25 -17.30 -16.08
CA ALA A 27 20.10 -16.23 -16.58
C ALA A 27 20.76 -16.63 -17.92
N VAL A 28 21.21 -17.88 -18.01
CA VAL A 28 21.78 -18.45 -19.25
C VAL A 28 20.73 -18.51 -20.36
N LYS A 29 19.49 -18.89 -20.04
CA LYS A 29 18.40 -18.91 -21.02
C LYS A 29 18.11 -17.52 -21.60
N LEU A 30 17.99 -16.52 -20.73
CA LEU A 30 17.72 -15.14 -21.15
C LEU A 30 18.89 -14.54 -21.94
N SER A 31 20.13 -14.82 -21.53
CA SER A 31 21.31 -14.40 -22.30
C SER A 31 21.34 -15.06 -23.68
N SER A 32 21.01 -16.35 -23.77
CA SER A 32 20.95 -17.09 -25.04
C SER A 32 19.89 -16.50 -25.97
N LEU A 33 18.71 -16.14 -25.44
CA LEU A 33 17.65 -15.50 -26.21
C LEU A 33 18.06 -14.12 -26.74
N LYS A 34 18.75 -13.33 -25.93
CA LYS A 34 19.28 -12.04 -26.34
C LYS A 34 20.25 -12.20 -27.52
N GLU A 35 21.13 -13.18 -27.47
CA GLU A 35 22.08 -13.45 -28.56
C GLU A 35 21.38 -13.98 -29.82
N VAL A 36 20.39 -14.87 -29.68
CA VAL A 36 19.56 -15.32 -30.80
C VAL A 36 18.88 -14.15 -31.50
N LYS A 37 18.38 -13.16 -30.75
CA LYS A 37 17.77 -11.96 -31.32
C LYS A 37 18.73 -11.20 -32.24
N GLU A 38 19.94 -10.92 -31.75
CA GLU A 38 20.97 -10.21 -32.53
C GLU A 38 21.35 -10.99 -33.79
N ILE A 39 21.46 -12.31 -33.69
CA ILE A 39 21.71 -13.18 -34.85
C ILE A 39 20.59 -13.05 -35.87
N LEU A 40 19.32 -13.17 -35.46
CA LEU A 40 18.17 -13.09 -36.37
C LEU A 40 18.04 -11.73 -37.07
N LEU A 41 18.44 -10.65 -36.41
CA LEU A 41 18.46 -9.29 -36.99
C LEU A 41 19.61 -9.09 -37.98
N SER A 42 20.69 -9.87 -37.86
CA SER A 42 21.86 -9.82 -38.75
C SER A 42 21.69 -10.66 -40.03
N LEU A 43 20.87 -11.72 -39.98
CA LEU A 43 20.66 -12.64 -41.10
C LEU A 43 19.67 -12.08 -42.14
N GLU A 44 19.77 -12.61 -43.36
CA GLU A 44 18.76 -12.41 -44.41
C GLU A 44 17.38 -12.94 -43.96
N PRO A 45 16.27 -12.21 -44.24
CA PRO A 45 14.93 -12.57 -43.74
C PRO A 45 14.49 -14.01 -44.00
N SER A 46 14.81 -14.55 -45.17
CA SER A 46 14.45 -15.92 -45.56
C SER A 46 15.19 -16.97 -44.74
N LEU A 47 16.43 -16.71 -44.36
CA LEU A 47 17.24 -17.60 -43.54
C LEU A 47 16.82 -17.52 -42.07
N SER A 48 16.51 -16.32 -41.56
CA SER A 48 15.93 -16.14 -40.22
C SER A 48 14.60 -16.90 -40.09
N ALA A 49 13.77 -16.92 -41.13
CA ALA A 49 12.50 -17.62 -41.14
C ALA A 49 12.63 -19.13 -40.89
N GLU A 50 13.74 -19.76 -41.31
CA GLU A 50 14.01 -21.18 -41.07
C GLU A 50 14.20 -21.52 -39.58
N ILE A 51 14.46 -20.51 -38.74
CA ILE A 51 14.68 -20.65 -37.30
C ILE A 51 13.37 -20.47 -36.50
N PHE A 52 12.34 -19.84 -37.08
CA PHE A 52 11.09 -19.54 -36.37
C PHE A 52 10.35 -20.74 -35.78
N PRO A 53 10.33 -21.94 -36.41
CA PRO A 53 9.73 -23.12 -35.79
C PRO A 53 10.34 -23.48 -34.43
N TYR A 54 11.63 -23.20 -34.23
CA TYR A 54 12.34 -23.47 -32.97
C TYR A 54 12.03 -22.41 -31.91
N LEU A 55 11.86 -21.14 -32.31
CA LEU A 55 11.36 -20.09 -31.41
C LEU A 55 9.97 -20.43 -30.86
N ARG A 56 9.09 -20.98 -31.72
CA ARG A 56 7.75 -21.38 -31.30
C ARG A 56 7.75 -22.35 -30.14
N GLU A 57 8.72 -23.26 -30.05
CA GLU A 57 8.77 -24.24 -28.95
C GLU A 57 8.92 -23.59 -27.57
N LEU A 58 9.49 -22.38 -27.51
CA LEU A 58 9.69 -21.64 -26.26
C LEU A 58 8.40 -21.07 -25.68
N CYS A 59 7.29 -21.02 -26.45
CA CYS A 59 6.00 -20.58 -25.92
C CYS A 59 5.46 -21.55 -24.84
N LEU A 60 5.97 -22.78 -24.81
CA LEU A 60 5.63 -23.80 -23.80
C LEU A 60 6.60 -23.81 -22.62
N SER A 61 7.55 -22.87 -22.55
CA SER A 61 8.49 -22.80 -21.42
C SER A 61 7.74 -22.56 -20.11
N PRO A 62 8.07 -23.26 -19.02
CA PRO A 62 7.48 -22.98 -17.70
C PRO A 62 7.86 -21.59 -17.18
N GLU A 63 8.97 -21.02 -17.65
CA GLU A 63 9.49 -19.73 -17.15
C GLU A 63 8.83 -18.53 -17.84
N VAL A 64 8.18 -17.68 -17.04
CA VAL A 64 7.52 -16.45 -17.49
C VAL A 64 8.45 -15.55 -18.30
N LEU A 65 9.67 -15.33 -17.80
CA LEU A 65 10.63 -14.43 -18.46
C LEU A 65 11.08 -14.95 -19.83
N VAL A 66 11.15 -16.27 -20.04
CA VAL A 66 11.45 -16.85 -21.35
C VAL A 66 10.32 -16.57 -22.33
N ARG A 67 9.07 -16.76 -21.91
CA ARG A 67 7.89 -16.44 -22.75
C ARG A 67 7.80 -14.94 -23.05
N ARG A 68 8.14 -14.08 -22.08
CA ARG A 68 8.18 -12.61 -22.27
C ARG A 68 9.27 -12.19 -23.26
N SER A 69 10.50 -12.69 -23.11
CA SER A 69 11.60 -12.40 -24.05
C SER A 69 11.33 -12.95 -25.45
N LEU A 70 10.62 -14.08 -25.58
CA LEU A 70 10.18 -14.57 -26.89
C LEU A 70 9.29 -13.53 -27.61
N ILE A 71 8.36 -12.88 -26.90
CA ILE A 71 7.50 -11.85 -27.50
C ILE A 71 8.31 -10.61 -27.91
N GLU A 72 9.31 -10.20 -27.13
CA GLU A 72 10.22 -9.09 -27.48
C GLU A 72 11.00 -9.39 -28.78
N ILE A 73 11.50 -10.62 -28.93
CA ILE A 73 12.12 -11.07 -30.18
C ILE A 73 11.13 -11.01 -31.34
N ILE A 74 9.89 -11.48 -31.13
CA ILE A 74 8.83 -11.44 -32.16
C ILE A 74 8.53 -10.01 -32.59
N GLU A 75 8.47 -9.06 -31.67
CA GLU A 75 8.21 -7.65 -31.95
C GLU A 75 9.29 -7.04 -32.83
N GLU A 76 10.55 -7.18 -32.45
CA GLU A 76 11.68 -6.57 -33.18
C GLU A 76 11.96 -7.26 -34.52
N VAL A 77 11.99 -8.60 -34.52
CA VAL A 77 12.34 -9.39 -35.72
C VAL A 77 11.16 -9.45 -36.67
N GLY A 78 9.97 -9.80 -36.18
CA GLY A 78 8.84 -10.13 -37.04
C GLY A 78 8.22 -8.92 -37.76
N LEU A 79 8.34 -7.70 -37.22
CA LEU A 79 7.93 -6.47 -37.94
C LEU A 79 8.87 -6.14 -39.11
N ARG A 80 10.16 -6.48 -39.00
CA ARG A 80 11.13 -6.30 -40.10
C ARG A 80 10.88 -7.28 -41.25
N MET A 81 10.42 -8.49 -40.94
CA MET A 81 10.25 -9.57 -41.92
C MET A 81 8.81 -10.13 -41.95
N LEU A 82 7.83 -9.23 -42.10
CA LEU A 82 6.40 -9.56 -42.09
C LEU A 82 6.04 -10.77 -42.96
N GLU A 83 6.58 -10.87 -44.19
CA GLU A 83 6.29 -11.97 -45.13
C GLU A 83 6.58 -13.37 -44.56
N HIS A 84 7.45 -13.48 -43.55
CA HIS A 84 7.83 -14.73 -42.91
C HIS A 84 7.19 -14.94 -41.53
N SER A 85 6.38 -14.00 -41.04
CA SER A 85 5.94 -13.95 -39.64
C SER A 85 4.76 -14.86 -39.28
N TYR A 86 4.34 -15.80 -40.15
CA TYR A 86 3.23 -16.73 -39.87
C TYR A 86 3.37 -17.47 -38.54
N VAL A 87 4.55 -18.04 -38.31
CA VAL A 87 4.86 -18.80 -37.11
C VAL A 87 4.84 -17.87 -35.89
N LEU A 88 5.38 -16.66 -36.03
CA LEU A 88 5.47 -15.68 -34.95
C LEU A 88 4.09 -15.14 -34.55
N VAL A 89 3.23 -14.82 -35.52
CA VAL A 89 1.84 -14.41 -35.26
C VAL A 89 1.07 -15.54 -34.58
N SER A 90 1.29 -16.80 -34.98
CA SER A 90 0.69 -17.96 -34.30
C SER A 90 1.12 -18.08 -32.83
N VAL A 91 2.35 -17.69 -32.50
CA VAL A 91 2.83 -17.61 -31.11
C VAL A 91 2.11 -16.51 -30.33
N LEU A 92 1.93 -15.32 -30.92
CA LEU A 92 1.19 -14.24 -30.28
C LEU A 92 -0.26 -14.65 -29.97
N ILE A 93 -0.94 -15.31 -30.92
CA ILE A 93 -2.31 -15.84 -30.72
C ILE A 93 -2.35 -16.86 -29.57
N HIS A 94 -1.30 -17.66 -29.39
CA HIS A 94 -1.23 -18.59 -28.27
C HIS A 94 -1.02 -17.85 -26.94
N LEU A 95 -0.12 -16.87 -26.90
CA LEU A 95 0.30 -16.19 -25.68
C LEU A 95 -0.64 -15.07 -25.21
N VAL A 96 -1.63 -14.63 -26.01
CA VAL A 96 -2.66 -13.70 -25.51
C VAL A 96 -3.49 -14.30 -24.36
N GLY A 97 -3.59 -15.63 -24.30
CA GLY A 97 -4.25 -16.35 -23.21
C GLY A 97 -3.32 -16.91 -22.15
N ASP A 98 -2.08 -16.40 -22.03
CA ASP A 98 -1.11 -16.90 -21.05
C ASP A 98 -1.63 -16.73 -19.60
N ASN A 99 -1.21 -17.65 -18.72
CA ASN A 99 -1.56 -17.60 -17.30
C ASN A 99 -0.87 -16.43 -16.58
N ASP A 100 0.29 -16.00 -17.06
CA ASP A 100 0.97 -14.82 -16.53
C ASP A 100 0.48 -13.55 -17.24
N PRO A 101 -0.02 -12.55 -16.49
CA PRO A 101 -0.60 -11.35 -17.07
C PRO A 101 0.42 -10.54 -17.88
N THR A 102 1.69 -10.55 -17.47
CA THR A 102 2.69 -9.72 -18.15
C THR A 102 3.06 -10.27 -19.54
N VAL A 103 2.96 -11.59 -19.72
CA VAL A 103 3.12 -12.26 -21.00
C VAL A 103 1.90 -12.00 -21.88
N ALA A 104 0.69 -12.15 -21.32
CA ALA A 104 -0.55 -11.87 -22.03
C ALA A 104 -0.63 -10.41 -22.50
N GLU A 105 -0.35 -9.45 -21.61
CA GLU A 105 -0.33 -8.01 -21.90
C GLU A 105 0.65 -7.68 -23.02
N LYS A 106 1.88 -8.19 -22.94
CA LYS A 106 2.89 -7.96 -23.98
C LYS A 106 2.48 -8.57 -25.32
N SER A 107 1.88 -9.77 -25.31
CA SER A 107 1.36 -10.42 -26.52
C SER A 107 0.24 -9.61 -27.19
N ILE A 108 -0.71 -9.09 -26.40
CA ILE A 108 -1.78 -8.21 -26.90
C ILE A 108 -1.18 -6.95 -27.54
N SER A 109 -0.24 -6.30 -26.84
CA SER A 109 0.40 -5.07 -27.31
C SER A 109 1.17 -5.29 -28.62
N THR A 110 2.06 -6.29 -28.66
CA THR A 110 2.83 -6.63 -29.86
C THR A 110 1.92 -7.05 -31.01
N GLY A 111 0.90 -7.89 -30.76
CA GLY A 111 -0.05 -8.28 -31.79
C GLY A 111 -0.91 -7.12 -32.32
N THR A 112 -1.19 -6.11 -31.48
CA THR A 112 -1.83 -4.86 -31.93
C THR A 112 -0.96 -4.10 -32.92
N THR A 113 0.37 -4.07 -32.71
CA THR A 113 1.32 -3.46 -33.64
C THR A 113 1.35 -4.22 -34.98
N PHE A 114 1.40 -5.55 -34.95
CA PHE A 114 1.29 -6.37 -36.16
C PHE A 114 -0.02 -6.12 -36.92
N PHE A 115 -1.14 -6.00 -36.21
CA PHE A 115 -2.45 -5.71 -36.80
C PHE A 115 -2.41 -4.42 -37.64
N ARG A 116 -1.85 -3.34 -37.07
CA ARG A 116 -1.69 -2.06 -37.77
C ARG A 116 -0.77 -2.20 -38.98
N SER A 117 0.44 -2.74 -38.79
CA SER A 117 1.45 -2.82 -39.85
C SER A 117 1.01 -3.69 -41.02
N ILE A 118 0.29 -4.79 -40.79
CA ILE A 118 -0.24 -5.64 -41.86
C ILE A 118 -1.29 -4.86 -42.66
N LEU A 119 -2.19 -4.13 -41.98
CA LEU A 119 -3.22 -3.35 -42.66
C LEU A 119 -2.62 -2.19 -43.49
N GLU A 120 -1.64 -1.47 -42.93
CA GLU A 120 -0.87 -0.44 -43.64
C GLU A 120 -0.17 -1.02 -44.88
N LYS A 121 0.37 -2.24 -44.75
CA LYS A 121 1.04 -2.92 -45.86
C LYS A 121 0.06 -3.33 -46.96
N MET A 122 -1.12 -3.82 -46.59
CA MET A 122 -2.21 -4.12 -47.54
C MET A 122 -2.63 -2.86 -48.29
N GLU A 123 -2.86 -1.76 -47.58
CA GLU A 123 -3.17 -0.44 -48.15
C GLU A 123 -2.10 -0.01 -49.16
N THR A 124 -0.85 -0.05 -48.73
CA THR A 124 0.28 0.35 -49.55
C THR A 124 0.38 -0.52 -50.80
N GLN A 125 0.31 -1.84 -50.69
CA GLN A 125 0.38 -2.74 -51.85
C GLN A 125 -0.77 -2.52 -52.81
N PHE A 126 -1.98 -2.40 -52.29
CA PHE A 126 -3.18 -2.18 -53.10
C PHE A 126 -3.12 -0.84 -53.83
N HIS A 127 -2.72 0.24 -53.14
CA HIS A 127 -2.60 1.56 -53.75
C HIS A 127 -1.55 1.60 -54.87
N HIS A 128 -0.40 0.94 -54.68
CA HIS A 128 0.69 0.97 -55.66
C HIS A 128 0.51 -0.02 -56.82
N ARG A 129 -0.10 -1.19 -56.59
CA ARG A 129 -0.13 -2.30 -57.56
C ARG A 129 -1.54 -2.73 -57.98
N GLY A 130 -2.59 -2.21 -57.35
CA GLY A 130 -3.98 -2.64 -57.53
C GLY A 130 -4.26 -4.07 -57.03
N LYS A 131 -3.30 -4.71 -56.35
CA LYS A 131 -3.41 -6.07 -55.83
C LYS A 131 -2.58 -6.22 -54.55
N VAL A 132 -3.00 -7.14 -53.68
CA VAL A 132 -2.29 -7.51 -52.45
C VAL A 132 -1.66 -8.88 -52.63
N ASP A 133 -0.41 -9.01 -52.20
CA ASP A 133 0.36 -10.26 -52.32
C ASP A 133 -0.25 -11.35 -51.43
N ARG A 134 -0.23 -12.60 -51.90
CA ARG A 134 -0.85 -13.75 -51.21
C ARG A 134 -0.39 -13.89 -49.77
N TRP A 135 0.88 -13.57 -49.50
CA TRP A 135 1.41 -13.73 -48.16
C TRP A 135 0.72 -12.79 -47.15
N CYS A 136 0.43 -11.56 -47.59
CA CYS A 136 -0.20 -10.53 -46.77
C CYS A 136 -1.65 -10.89 -46.47
N VAL A 137 -2.36 -11.46 -47.45
CA VAL A 137 -3.71 -12.02 -47.29
C VAL A 137 -3.75 -13.12 -46.24
N ASN A 138 -2.81 -14.07 -46.29
CA ASN A 138 -2.78 -15.16 -45.31
C ASN A 138 -2.47 -14.65 -43.88
N LEU A 139 -1.60 -13.64 -43.74
CA LEU A 139 -1.33 -13.03 -42.43
C LEU A 139 -2.55 -12.29 -41.91
N TRP A 140 -3.30 -11.61 -42.79
CA TRP A 140 -4.57 -11.00 -42.41
C TRP A 140 -5.55 -12.02 -41.83
N THR A 141 -5.65 -13.22 -42.41
CA THR A 141 -6.46 -14.31 -41.84
C THR A 141 -6.01 -14.67 -40.41
N LEU A 142 -4.69 -14.75 -40.16
CA LEU A 142 -4.19 -14.97 -38.79
C LEU A 142 -4.51 -13.79 -37.86
N MET A 143 -4.46 -12.55 -38.36
CA MET A 143 -4.82 -11.38 -37.55
C MET A 143 -6.30 -11.32 -37.19
N LEU A 144 -7.19 -11.89 -38.01
CA LEU A 144 -8.59 -12.07 -37.64
C LEU A 144 -8.73 -13.10 -36.49
N MET A 145 -7.95 -14.18 -36.50
CA MET A 145 -7.90 -15.13 -35.38
C MET A 145 -7.35 -14.49 -34.10
N PHE A 146 -6.31 -13.66 -34.22
CA PHE A 146 -5.80 -12.86 -33.12
C PHE A 146 -6.87 -11.92 -32.57
N LYS A 147 -7.60 -11.22 -33.45
CA LYS A 147 -8.73 -10.36 -33.07
C LYS A 147 -9.76 -11.14 -32.27
N ASP A 148 -10.17 -12.32 -32.73
CA ASP A 148 -11.14 -13.16 -32.02
C ASP A 148 -10.65 -13.54 -30.61
N ALA A 149 -9.37 -13.94 -30.49
CA ALA A 149 -8.78 -14.29 -29.21
C ALA A 149 -8.77 -13.10 -28.23
N VAL A 150 -8.37 -11.90 -28.68
CA VAL A 150 -8.35 -10.69 -27.84
C VAL A 150 -9.77 -10.23 -27.51
N PHE A 151 -10.71 -10.34 -28.45
CA PHE A 151 -12.11 -9.97 -28.21
C PHE A 151 -12.74 -10.86 -27.15
N ASN A 152 -12.48 -12.17 -27.18
CA ASN A 152 -12.95 -13.07 -26.13
C ASN A 152 -12.43 -12.66 -24.75
N ILE A 153 -11.18 -12.19 -24.64
CA ILE A 153 -10.61 -11.71 -23.37
C ILE A 153 -11.31 -10.43 -22.88
N ALA A 154 -11.56 -9.48 -23.77
CA ALA A 154 -12.23 -8.22 -23.42
C ALA A 154 -13.71 -8.42 -23.04
N LEU A 155 -14.39 -9.39 -23.63
CA LEU A 155 -15.81 -9.67 -23.37
C LEU A 155 -16.05 -10.74 -22.28
N ASP A 156 -14.98 -11.29 -21.69
CA ASP A 156 -15.05 -12.30 -20.63
C ASP A 156 -15.47 -11.67 -19.28
N LEU A 157 -16.55 -12.19 -18.68
CA LEU A 157 -17.10 -11.73 -17.40
C LEU A 157 -16.49 -12.44 -16.19
N GLU A 158 -15.60 -13.42 -16.38
CA GLU A 158 -15.08 -14.18 -15.26
C GLU A 158 -14.32 -13.27 -14.26
N PRO A 159 -14.73 -13.25 -12.98
CA PRO A 159 -13.97 -12.61 -11.91
C PRO A 159 -12.70 -13.44 -11.69
N GLY A 160 -11.54 -12.90 -12.07
CA GLY A 160 -10.25 -13.58 -11.90
C GLY A 160 -9.18 -13.21 -12.92
N ARG A 161 -9.56 -12.65 -14.08
CA ARG A 161 -8.57 -12.12 -15.03
C ARG A 161 -8.01 -10.78 -14.56
N VAL A 162 -6.69 -10.63 -14.69
CA VAL A 162 -5.95 -9.41 -14.34
C VAL A 162 -6.44 -8.22 -15.17
N VAL A 163 -6.70 -7.10 -14.47
CA VAL A 163 -7.28 -5.87 -15.05
C VAL A 163 -6.49 -5.38 -16.25
N GLY A 164 -5.16 -5.41 -16.18
CA GLY A 164 -4.31 -4.86 -17.25
C GLY A 164 -4.47 -5.57 -18.59
N VAL A 165 -4.58 -6.90 -18.57
CA VAL A 165 -4.89 -7.71 -19.77
C VAL A 165 -6.22 -7.27 -20.40
N LYS A 166 -7.26 -7.05 -19.59
CA LYS A 166 -8.57 -6.60 -20.10
C LYS A 166 -8.51 -5.18 -20.67
N VAL A 167 -7.80 -4.27 -20.01
CA VAL A 167 -7.61 -2.89 -20.50
C VAL A 167 -6.91 -2.87 -21.86
N LEU A 168 -5.85 -3.65 -22.04
CA LEU A 168 -5.18 -3.76 -23.34
C LEU A 168 -6.07 -4.41 -24.40
N ALA A 169 -6.89 -5.40 -24.04
CA ALA A 169 -7.86 -5.99 -24.95
C ALA A 169 -8.92 -4.98 -25.41
N LEU A 170 -9.41 -4.13 -24.50
CA LEU A 170 -10.30 -3.00 -24.84
C LEU A 170 -9.61 -1.98 -25.74
N LYS A 171 -8.31 -1.69 -25.51
CA LYS A 171 -7.55 -0.77 -26.37
C LYS A 171 -7.31 -1.33 -27.77
N PHE A 172 -7.12 -2.64 -27.88
CA PHE A 172 -7.10 -3.32 -29.18
C PHE A 172 -8.46 -3.22 -29.88
N MET A 173 -9.57 -3.43 -29.16
CA MET A 173 -10.92 -3.22 -29.70
C MET A 173 -11.12 -1.80 -30.23
N GLU A 174 -10.74 -0.77 -29.46
CA GLU A 174 -10.76 0.63 -29.91
C GLU A 174 -9.98 0.79 -31.22
N THR A 175 -8.75 0.26 -31.26
CA THR A 175 -7.88 0.31 -32.43
C THR A 175 -8.54 -0.35 -33.63
N PHE A 176 -9.10 -1.55 -33.45
CA PHE A 176 -9.81 -2.28 -34.50
C PHE A 176 -10.97 -1.44 -35.08
N ILE A 177 -11.82 -0.89 -34.21
CA ILE A 177 -12.98 -0.08 -34.64
C ILE A 177 -12.52 1.15 -35.42
N LEU A 178 -11.47 1.84 -34.96
CA LEU A 178 -10.93 3.03 -35.61
C LEU A 178 -10.33 2.72 -36.99
N LEU A 179 -9.64 1.58 -37.13
CA LEU A 179 -9.04 1.17 -38.39
C LEU A 179 -10.12 0.76 -39.40
N ILE A 180 -11.06 -0.09 -39.00
CA ILE A 180 -12.12 -0.63 -39.87
C ILE A 180 -13.12 0.44 -40.30
N THR A 181 -13.43 1.41 -39.44
CA THR A 181 -14.41 2.45 -39.76
C THR A 181 -13.78 3.56 -40.61
N PRO A 182 -14.32 3.88 -41.80
CA PRO A 182 -13.88 5.02 -42.61
C PRO A 182 -13.96 6.35 -41.87
N HIS A 183 -13.04 7.27 -42.15
CA HIS A 183 -13.12 8.64 -41.65
C HIS A 183 -14.17 9.43 -42.43
N ALA A 184 -14.99 10.23 -41.73
CA ALA A 184 -15.90 11.17 -42.37
C ALA A 184 -15.10 12.37 -42.87
N SER A 185 -14.49 12.27 -44.05
CA SER A 185 -13.91 13.42 -44.74
C SER A 185 -14.85 13.90 -45.83
N ASP A 186 -15.24 15.17 -45.71
CA ASP A 186 -15.87 15.98 -46.74
C ASP A 186 -15.09 15.86 -48.06
N PRO A 187 -15.73 15.70 -49.23
CA PRO A 187 -15.05 15.44 -50.50
C PRO A 187 -14.16 16.58 -51.03
N GLU A 188 -13.89 17.67 -50.29
CA GLU A 188 -13.32 18.90 -50.84
C GLU A 188 -11.98 19.43 -50.26
N LYS A 189 -11.26 18.69 -49.42
CA LYS A 189 -9.91 19.12 -48.98
C LYS A 189 -8.79 18.12 -49.27
N VAL A 190 -8.50 17.97 -50.57
CA VAL A 190 -7.21 17.45 -51.05
C VAL A 190 -6.35 18.65 -51.44
N SER A 191 -5.65 19.26 -50.49
CA SER A 191 -4.40 20.00 -50.76
C SER A 191 -3.80 20.56 -49.47
N THR A 192 -2.51 20.31 -49.30
CA THR A 192 -1.58 20.82 -48.27
C THR A 192 -1.67 20.19 -46.88
N SER A 193 -0.85 19.16 -46.65
CA SER A 193 -0.31 18.89 -45.31
C SER A 193 1.21 18.79 -45.38
N SER A 194 1.85 19.59 -44.53
CA SER A 194 3.28 19.59 -44.24
C SER A 194 3.68 18.31 -43.50
N GLU A 195 4.93 17.90 -43.72
CA GLU A 195 5.63 16.78 -43.09
C GLU A 195 5.39 16.73 -41.56
N GLY A 196 4.85 15.60 -41.06
CA GLY A 196 4.83 15.31 -39.62
C GLY A 196 3.67 14.47 -39.09
N SER A 197 2.50 14.43 -39.76
CA SER A 197 1.36 13.65 -39.28
C SER A 197 1.34 12.25 -39.92
N ARG A 198 1.47 11.19 -39.11
CA ARG A 198 1.30 9.78 -39.55
C ARG A 198 -0.05 9.65 -40.26
N GLN A 199 0.00 9.49 -41.57
CA GLN A 199 -1.16 9.40 -42.47
C GLN A 199 -2.10 8.29 -41.98
N MET A 200 -3.32 8.64 -41.56
CA MET A 200 -4.31 7.67 -41.07
C MET A 200 -4.82 6.78 -42.21
N ILE A 201 -4.79 5.47 -42.01
CA ILE A 201 -5.26 4.43 -42.95
C ILE A 201 -6.69 4.71 -43.43
N ASN A 202 -6.92 4.79 -44.74
CA ASN A 202 -8.23 5.02 -45.35
C ASN A 202 -8.79 3.73 -45.95
N ILE A 203 -9.43 2.91 -45.11
CA ILE A 203 -9.98 1.60 -45.49
C ILE A 203 -11.07 1.66 -46.57
N SER A 204 -11.73 2.80 -46.78
CA SER A 204 -12.68 2.98 -47.88
C SER A 204 -12.05 2.74 -49.26
N SER A 205 -10.76 3.04 -49.41
CA SER A 205 -10.01 2.80 -50.65
C SER A 205 -9.72 1.31 -50.90
N LEU A 206 -9.58 0.54 -49.82
CA LEU A 206 -9.33 -0.90 -49.84
C LEU A 206 -10.61 -1.72 -50.09
N ALA A 207 -11.75 -1.23 -49.61
CA ALA A 207 -13.05 -1.87 -49.70
C ALA A 207 -13.48 -2.18 -51.13
N ALA A 208 -13.17 -1.28 -52.07
CA ALA A 208 -13.60 -1.40 -53.46
C ALA A 208 -12.84 -2.46 -54.26
N GLY A 209 -11.67 -2.92 -53.79
CA GLY A 209 -10.82 -3.84 -54.55
C GLY A 209 -10.37 -5.12 -53.84
N LEU A 210 -10.73 -5.32 -52.57
CA LEU A 210 -10.35 -6.50 -51.80
C LEU A 210 -11.58 -7.20 -51.20
N PRO A 211 -12.25 -8.10 -51.94
CA PRO A 211 -13.38 -8.88 -51.44
C PRO A 211 -13.06 -9.66 -50.16
N MET A 212 -11.80 -10.04 -49.99
CA MET A 212 -11.25 -10.76 -48.83
C MET A 212 -11.29 -9.97 -47.51
N LEU A 213 -11.36 -8.63 -47.56
CA LEU A 213 -11.53 -7.80 -46.37
C LEU A 213 -12.99 -7.80 -45.88
N ASN A 214 -13.96 -8.16 -46.75
CA ASN A 214 -15.40 -8.14 -46.46
C ASN A 214 -15.80 -6.97 -45.54
N LEU A 215 -15.54 -5.73 -45.99
CA LEU A 215 -15.70 -4.56 -45.13
C LEU A 215 -17.13 -4.44 -44.59
N THR A 216 -18.13 -4.87 -45.35
CA THR A 216 -19.53 -4.94 -44.88
C THR A 216 -19.69 -5.88 -43.69
N GLY A 217 -19.08 -7.07 -43.75
CA GLY A 217 -19.05 -8.01 -42.63
C GLY A 217 -18.32 -7.45 -41.41
N LEU A 218 -17.14 -6.86 -41.60
CA LEU A 218 -16.37 -6.24 -40.51
C LEU A 218 -17.09 -5.04 -39.89
N MET A 219 -17.75 -4.20 -40.70
CA MET A 219 -18.55 -3.07 -40.20
C MET A 219 -19.80 -3.55 -39.43
N SER A 220 -20.44 -4.64 -39.86
CA SER A 220 -21.51 -5.27 -39.10
C SER A 220 -21.00 -5.77 -37.74
N GLU A 221 -19.80 -6.37 -37.72
CA GLU A 221 -19.17 -6.85 -36.50
C GLU A 221 -18.77 -5.71 -35.54
N VAL A 222 -18.27 -4.59 -36.06
CA VAL A 222 -18.01 -3.36 -35.28
C VAL A 222 -19.29 -2.90 -34.58
N ASN A 223 -20.40 -2.81 -35.32
CA ASN A 223 -21.69 -2.39 -34.74
C ASN A 223 -22.18 -3.37 -33.67
N GLN A 224 -22.07 -4.68 -33.91
CA GLN A 224 -22.41 -5.70 -32.91
C GLN A 224 -21.54 -5.60 -31.65
N THR A 225 -20.25 -5.30 -31.82
CA THR A 225 -19.30 -5.15 -30.70
C THR A 225 -19.67 -3.94 -29.84
N LEU A 226 -19.97 -2.79 -30.47
CA LEU A 226 -20.42 -1.58 -29.76
C LEU A 226 -21.69 -1.83 -28.95
N VAL A 227 -22.66 -2.56 -29.50
CA VAL A 227 -23.90 -2.94 -28.79
C VAL A 227 -23.60 -3.85 -27.60
N ARG A 228 -22.73 -4.86 -27.77
CA ARG A 228 -22.32 -5.75 -26.66
C ARG A 228 -21.66 -4.98 -25.53
N LEU A 229 -20.71 -4.10 -25.85
CA LEU A 229 -20.04 -3.22 -24.87
C LEU A 229 -21.06 -2.36 -24.10
N GLY A 230 -22.12 -1.91 -24.78
CA GLY A 230 -23.26 -1.24 -24.15
C GLY A 230 -23.96 -2.07 -23.07
N SER A 231 -24.23 -3.34 -23.36
CA SER A 231 -24.89 -4.23 -22.39
C SER A 231 -24.01 -4.55 -21.17
N PHE A 232 -22.68 -4.55 -21.31
CA PHE A 232 -21.75 -4.77 -20.20
C PHE A 232 -21.80 -3.64 -19.16
N LEU A 233 -21.85 -2.39 -19.61
CA LEU A 233 -21.96 -1.21 -18.73
C LEU A 233 -23.31 -1.10 -18.01
N GLN A 234 -24.32 -1.86 -18.45
CA GLN A 234 -25.66 -1.87 -17.87
C GLN A 234 -25.89 -3.02 -16.87
N ALA A 235 -24.94 -3.95 -16.74
CA ALA A 235 -25.08 -5.08 -15.82
C ALA A 235 -25.00 -4.60 -14.35
N PRO A 236 -25.97 -4.92 -13.48
CA PRO A 236 -25.93 -4.52 -12.08
C PRO A 236 -24.80 -5.28 -11.37
N THR A 237 -23.69 -4.61 -11.11
CA THR A 237 -22.57 -5.17 -10.36
C THR A 237 -22.86 -5.15 -8.86
N LEU A 238 -23.69 -6.09 -8.43
CA LEU A 238 -23.69 -6.54 -7.05
C LEU A 238 -22.39 -7.37 -6.85
N ILE A 239 -21.57 -7.02 -5.85
CA ILE A 239 -20.59 -7.88 -5.12
C ILE A 239 -19.07 -7.51 -5.27
N GLN A 240 -18.53 -7.04 -4.13
CA GLN A 240 -17.20 -7.26 -3.47
C GLN A 240 -15.84 -6.79 -4.00
N ASP A 241 -15.61 -6.39 -5.25
CA ASP A 241 -14.29 -5.82 -5.67
C ASP A 241 -14.45 -4.54 -6.50
N ALA A 242 -14.55 -3.39 -5.82
CA ALA A 242 -14.98 -2.12 -6.42
C ALA A 242 -13.97 -1.46 -7.37
N LEU A 243 -12.66 -1.78 -7.29
CA LEU A 243 -11.63 -1.08 -8.07
C LEU A 243 -11.36 -1.70 -9.46
N PRO A 244 -11.19 -3.03 -9.62
CA PRO A 244 -10.99 -3.66 -10.93
C PRO A 244 -12.11 -3.37 -11.93
N ILE A 245 -13.36 -3.46 -11.49
CA ILE A 245 -14.54 -3.22 -12.32
C ILE A 245 -14.60 -1.75 -12.74
N ALA A 246 -14.36 -0.83 -11.81
CA ALA A 246 -14.43 0.59 -12.13
C ALA A 246 -13.30 1.05 -13.07
N VAL A 247 -12.11 0.45 -13.01
CA VAL A 247 -11.02 0.70 -13.99
C VAL A 247 -11.40 0.19 -15.38
N ILE A 248 -12.03 -0.98 -15.47
CA ILE A 248 -12.52 -1.54 -16.74
C ILE A 248 -13.63 -0.65 -17.32
N ASP A 249 -14.60 -0.24 -16.49
CA ASP A 249 -15.70 0.65 -16.90
C ASP A 249 -15.18 2.01 -17.39
N CYS A 250 -14.21 2.60 -16.71
CA CYS A 250 -13.53 3.83 -17.14
C CYS A 250 -12.79 3.65 -18.47
N SER A 251 -11.99 2.59 -18.59
CA SER A 251 -11.21 2.30 -19.80
C SER A 251 -12.10 2.05 -21.01
N LEU A 252 -13.22 1.36 -20.79
CA LEU A 252 -14.25 1.14 -21.80
C LEU A 252 -14.92 2.46 -22.20
N SER A 253 -15.34 3.26 -21.22
CA SER A 253 -15.97 4.55 -21.45
C SER A 253 -15.07 5.46 -22.30
N PHE A 254 -13.78 5.51 -21.96
CA PHE A 254 -12.80 6.30 -22.69
C PHE A 254 -12.59 5.80 -24.12
N SER A 255 -12.46 4.48 -24.30
CA SER A 255 -12.30 3.86 -25.62
C SER A 255 -13.49 4.19 -26.54
N LEU A 256 -14.71 4.10 -26.01
CA LEU A 256 -15.94 4.47 -26.74
C LEU A 256 -15.96 5.96 -27.09
N ALA A 257 -15.57 6.82 -26.15
CA ALA A 257 -15.42 8.25 -26.36
C ALA A 257 -14.47 8.58 -27.53
N VAL A 258 -13.31 7.93 -27.60
CA VAL A 258 -12.36 8.09 -28.70
C VAL A 258 -12.97 7.62 -30.03
N VAL A 259 -13.68 6.50 -30.03
CA VAL A 259 -14.39 5.99 -31.21
C VAL A 259 -15.42 7.00 -31.72
N ALA A 260 -16.33 7.48 -30.87
CA ALA A 260 -17.37 8.44 -31.25
C ALA A 260 -16.79 9.70 -31.88
N ARG A 261 -15.69 10.19 -31.32
CA ARG A 261 -15.06 11.44 -31.72
C ARG A 261 -14.26 11.31 -33.01
N LYS A 262 -13.48 10.24 -33.18
CA LYS A 262 -12.70 9.99 -34.40
C LYS A 262 -13.56 9.45 -35.55
N ARG A 263 -14.71 8.84 -35.23
CA ARG A 263 -15.64 8.22 -36.18
C ARG A 263 -17.08 8.63 -35.83
N PRO A 264 -17.51 9.84 -36.25
CA PRO A 264 -18.83 10.39 -35.91
C PRO A 264 -20.01 9.50 -36.30
N VAL A 265 -19.84 8.57 -37.26
CA VAL A 265 -20.86 7.57 -37.60
C VAL A 265 -21.30 6.71 -36.41
N HIS A 266 -20.44 6.55 -35.40
CA HIS A 266 -20.75 5.79 -34.18
C HIS A 266 -21.23 6.67 -33.02
N TYR A 267 -21.34 7.99 -33.21
CA TYR A 267 -21.61 8.95 -32.14
C TYR A 267 -22.91 8.62 -31.40
N ASP A 268 -24.02 8.43 -32.12
CA ASP A 268 -25.32 8.15 -31.52
C ASP A 268 -25.33 6.82 -30.74
N THR A 269 -24.68 5.80 -31.30
CA THR A 269 -24.54 4.48 -30.64
C THR A 269 -23.72 4.60 -29.37
N VAL A 270 -22.56 5.26 -29.41
CA VAL A 270 -21.72 5.48 -28.22
C VAL A 270 -22.43 6.33 -27.17
N LEU A 271 -23.13 7.40 -27.57
CA LEU A 271 -23.86 8.27 -26.65
C LEU A 271 -24.95 7.48 -25.92
N SER A 272 -25.68 6.62 -26.63
CA SER A 272 -26.67 5.74 -26.02
C SER A 272 -26.07 4.75 -25.02
N VAL A 273 -24.82 4.33 -25.21
CA VAL A 273 -24.09 3.45 -24.28
C VAL A 273 -23.62 4.20 -23.04
N LEU A 274 -23.00 5.37 -23.21
CA LEU A 274 -22.42 6.15 -22.09
C LEU A 274 -23.49 6.76 -21.16
N GLY A 275 -24.70 7.03 -21.68
CA GLY A 275 -25.80 7.60 -20.90
C GLY A 275 -26.28 6.76 -19.69
N PHE A 276 -25.85 5.49 -19.58
CA PHE A 276 -26.27 4.56 -18.52
C PHE A 276 -25.26 4.40 -17.37
N LEU A 277 -24.08 5.02 -17.43
CA LEU A 277 -23.02 4.87 -16.42
C LEU A 277 -23.35 5.58 -15.08
N LYS A 278 -23.93 4.84 -14.12
CA LYS A 278 -23.99 5.22 -12.71
C LYS A 278 -22.90 4.49 -11.91
N CYS A 279 -21.67 4.97 -11.93
CA CYS A 279 -20.62 4.49 -11.00
C CYS A 279 -20.66 5.32 -9.70
N THR A 280 -20.66 4.65 -8.53
CA THR A 280 -20.84 5.27 -7.20
C THR A 280 -19.54 5.44 -6.40
N SER A 281 -18.35 5.25 -6.99
CA SER A 281 -17.05 5.38 -6.31
C SER A 281 -16.44 6.79 -6.44
N SER A 282 -16.11 7.41 -5.30
CA SER A 282 -15.76 8.85 -5.18
C SER A 282 -14.57 9.34 -6.03
N PRO A 283 -13.44 8.62 -6.20
CA PRO A 283 -12.30 9.12 -6.98
C PRO A 283 -12.58 9.16 -8.49
N ILE A 284 -13.51 8.32 -8.97
CA ILE A 284 -13.83 8.15 -10.39
C ILE A 284 -14.88 9.15 -10.85
N VAL A 285 -15.72 9.63 -9.94
CA VAL A 285 -16.69 10.70 -10.21
C VAL A 285 -15.97 11.99 -10.60
N GLU A 286 -14.85 12.33 -9.97
CA GLU A 286 -14.07 13.54 -10.32
C GLU A 286 -13.40 13.42 -11.70
N SER A 287 -12.81 12.26 -12.04
CA SER A 287 -12.21 12.02 -13.36
C SER A 287 -13.27 12.04 -14.48
N ARG A 288 -14.45 11.47 -14.20
CA ARG A 288 -15.60 11.47 -15.13
C ARG A 288 -16.09 12.88 -15.41
N ASP A 289 -16.26 13.71 -14.38
CA ASP A 289 -16.77 15.08 -14.53
C ASP A 289 -15.73 16.01 -15.17
N LEU A 290 -14.43 15.81 -14.91
CA LEU A 290 -13.32 16.48 -15.61
C LEU A 290 -13.30 16.10 -17.10
N LEU A 291 -13.46 14.82 -17.43
CA LEU A 291 -13.49 14.33 -18.81
C LEU A 291 -14.71 14.82 -19.58
N PHE A 292 -15.90 14.84 -18.98
CA PHE A 292 -17.10 15.42 -19.60
C PHE A 292 -16.95 16.92 -19.88
N ARG A 293 -16.23 17.67 -19.03
CA ARG A 293 -15.95 19.10 -19.24
C ARG A 293 -14.87 19.37 -20.28
N ALA A 294 -13.86 18.50 -20.36
CA ALA A 294 -12.75 18.61 -21.30
C ALA A 294 -13.11 18.14 -22.73
N PHE A 295 -14.11 17.26 -22.85
CA PHE A 295 -14.52 16.62 -24.10
C PHE A 295 -14.77 17.55 -25.29
N PRO A 296 -15.37 18.75 -25.12
CA PRO A 296 -15.63 19.67 -26.23
C PRO A 296 -14.41 20.51 -26.67
N ALA A 297 -13.35 20.60 -25.86
CA ALA A 297 -12.30 21.61 -26.02
C ALA A 297 -10.91 21.07 -26.41
N MET A 298 -10.72 19.75 -26.48
CA MET A 298 -9.38 19.15 -26.64
C MET A 298 -9.16 18.44 -27.99
N ASP A 299 -7.95 18.56 -28.54
CA ASP A 299 -7.52 17.91 -29.79
C ASP A 299 -7.46 16.37 -29.64
N PRO A 300 -7.87 15.60 -30.66
CA PRO A 300 -7.70 14.16 -30.70
C PRO A 300 -6.39 13.53 -30.32
N ALA A 301 -5.28 14.16 -30.70
CA ALA A 301 -3.95 13.65 -30.44
C ALA A 301 -3.64 13.79 -28.94
N ASP A 302 -4.00 14.94 -28.36
CA ASP A 302 -3.78 15.23 -26.95
C ASP A 302 -4.61 14.33 -26.03
N ILE A 303 -5.86 14.03 -26.36
CA ILE A 303 -6.70 13.11 -25.54
C ILE A 303 -6.12 11.69 -25.51
N SER A 304 -5.66 11.18 -26.66
CA SER A 304 -5.10 9.83 -26.76
C SER A 304 -3.75 9.74 -26.04
N ASP A 305 -2.87 10.71 -26.22
CA ASP A 305 -1.58 10.72 -25.54
C ASP A 305 -1.70 11.10 -24.07
N GLN A 306 -2.63 11.97 -23.68
CA GLN A 306 -2.88 12.33 -22.28
C GLN A 306 -3.47 11.15 -21.51
N VAL A 307 -4.37 10.36 -22.12
CA VAL A 307 -4.93 9.19 -21.45
C VAL A 307 -4.04 7.97 -21.58
N VAL A 308 -3.29 7.80 -22.67
CA VAL A 308 -2.19 6.83 -22.64
C VAL A 308 -1.16 7.24 -21.61
N ARG A 309 -0.87 8.54 -21.38
CA ARG A 309 0.01 9.02 -20.30
C ARG A 309 -0.61 8.87 -18.92
N GLU A 310 -1.90 9.15 -18.71
CA GLU A 310 -2.56 8.97 -17.41
C GLU A 310 -2.79 7.49 -17.11
N VAL A 311 -3.05 6.66 -18.12
CA VAL A 311 -3.10 5.20 -17.99
C VAL A 311 -1.69 4.63 -17.84
N ASP A 312 -0.67 5.09 -18.56
CA ASP A 312 0.75 4.76 -18.31
C ASP A 312 1.23 5.30 -16.97
N GLU A 313 0.68 6.39 -16.46
CA GLU A 313 1.00 6.92 -15.13
C GLU A 313 0.28 6.09 -14.07
N LEU A 314 -0.98 5.70 -14.28
CA LEU A 314 -1.69 4.72 -13.45
C LEU A 314 -1.04 3.34 -13.49
N PHE A 315 -0.56 2.90 -14.66
CA PHE A 315 0.20 1.67 -14.84
C PHE A 315 1.62 1.82 -14.33
N ARG A 316 2.31 2.96 -14.45
CA ARG A 316 3.62 3.16 -13.83
C ARG A 316 3.51 3.30 -12.33
N VAL A 317 2.40 3.83 -11.81
CA VAL A 317 2.05 3.86 -10.38
C VAL A 317 1.66 2.46 -9.91
N ASN A 318 1.02 1.62 -10.73
CA ASN A 318 0.66 0.23 -10.40
C ASN A 318 1.76 -0.81 -10.70
N GLU A 319 2.64 -0.57 -11.66
CA GLU A 319 3.81 -1.37 -12.02
C GLU A 319 4.99 -0.94 -11.13
N HIS A 320 5.03 0.34 -10.71
CA HIS A 320 5.69 0.68 -9.45
C HIS A 320 5.01 -0.05 -8.31
N ALA A 321 3.69 -0.01 -8.07
CA ALA A 321 3.10 -0.75 -6.94
C ALA A 321 3.38 -2.27 -6.96
N ALA A 322 3.47 -2.89 -8.16
CA ALA A 322 3.75 -4.31 -8.35
C ALA A 322 5.25 -4.65 -8.23
N ASN A 323 6.16 -3.81 -8.72
CA ASN A 323 7.60 -3.91 -8.42
C ASN A 323 7.92 -3.46 -6.99
N GLU A 324 7.08 -2.61 -6.40
CA GLU A 324 7.21 -2.07 -5.06
C GLU A 324 6.78 -3.10 -4.02
N ASN A 325 5.88 -4.03 -4.36
CA ASN A 325 5.58 -5.19 -3.51
C ASN A 325 6.79 -6.14 -3.33
N ARG A 326 7.86 -6.01 -4.15
CA ARG A 326 9.16 -6.64 -3.85
C ARG A 326 10.06 -5.80 -2.94
N SER A 327 9.74 -4.52 -2.72
CA SER A 327 10.47 -3.61 -1.81
C SER A 327 9.71 -3.25 -0.53
N SER A 328 8.44 -3.65 -0.45
CA SER A 328 7.59 -3.58 0.72
C SER A 328 8.16 -4.53 1.78
N GLN A 329 8.82 -3.97 2.78
CA GLN A 329 9.50 -4.73 3.82
C GLN A 329 9.59 -3.93 5.11
N ILE A 330 9.58 -4.64 6.23
CA ILE A 330 9.98 -4.09 7.51
C ILE A 330 11.50 -3.89 7.50
N LEU A 331 11.97 -2.70 7.86
CA LEU A 331 13.38 -2.31 7.80
C LEU A 331 14.03 -2.32 9.18
N GLU A 332 13.28 -1.86 10.18
CA GLU A 332 13.78 -1.70 11.54
C GLU A 332 12.61 -1.84 12.51
N VAL A 333 12.89 -2.43 13.67
CA VAL A 333 11.94 -2.57 14.77
C VAL A 333 12.61 -2.20 16.08
N PHE A 334 11.84 -1.59 16.98
CA PHE A 334 12.20 -1.40 18.39
C PHE A 334 11.03 -1.88 19.26
N PRO A 335 11.28 -2.67 20.31
CA PRO A 335 12.57 -3.15 20.83
C PRO A 335 13.29 -4.16 19.93
N THR A 336 14.60 -4.29 20.12
CA THR A 336 15.41 -5.38 19.59
C THR A 336 14.96 -6.69 20.23
N LEU A 337 14.29 -7.54 19.46
CA LEU A 337 13.62 -8.74 19.95
C LEU A 337 14.54 -9.75 20.65
N SER A 338 15.81 -9.83 20.25
CA SER A 338 16.81 -10.70 20.89
C SER A 338 17.14 -10.29 22.32
N SER A 339 16.87 -9.03 22.69
CA SER A 339 17.10 -8.47 24.03
C SER A 339 15.95 -8.76 25.00
N LEU A 340 14.88 -9.41 24.54
CA LEU A 340 13.70 -9.72 25.34
C LEU A 340 13.63 -11.20 25.75
N PRO A 341 12.94 -11.50 26.87
CA PRO A 341 12.53 -12.85 27.25
C PRO A 341 11.72 -13.55 26.14
N MET A 342 11.71 -14.88 26.17
CA MET A 342 11.32 -15.69 25.03
C MET A 342 9.83 -15.53 24.67
N GLN A 343 8.94 -15.54 25.67
CA GLN A 343 7.50 -15.39 25.42
C GLN A 343 7.18 -13.99 24.90
N LEU A 344 7.81 -12.94 25.43
CA LEU A 344 7.61 -11.58 24.93
C LEU A 344 8.07 -11.46 23.47
N ARG A 345 9.26 -12.00 23.17
CA ARG A 345 9.81 -12.06 21.82
C ARG A 345 8.83 -12.69 20.84
N ASP A 346 8.30 -13.87 21.17
CA ASP A 346 7.42 -14.62 20.28
C ASP A 346 6.13 -13.86 19.95
N HIS A 347 5.53 -13.20 20.95
CA HIS A 347 4.34 -12.39 20.73
C HIS A 347 4.59 -11.15 19.87
N LEU A 348 5.67 -10.41 20.12
CA LEU A 348 6.01 -9.25 19.32
C LEU A 348 6.42 -9.64 17.89
N GLN A 349 7.15 -10.76 17.74
CA GLN A 349 7.50 -11.32 16.43
C GLN A 349 6.24 -11.72 15.63
N GLN A 350 5.23 -12.28 16.30
CA GLN A 350 3.95 -12.61 15.66
C GLN A 350 3.20 -11.37 15.18
N MET A 351 3.20 -10.29 15.97
CA MET A 351 2.63 -9.01 15.55
C MET A 351 3.33 -8.48 14.30
N ILE A 352 4.66 -8.45 14.33
CA ILE A 352 5.51 -8.04 13.19
C ILE A 352 5.21 -8.89 11.95
N HIS A 353 5.03 -10.20 12.10
CA HIS A 353 4.68 -11.07 10.99
C HIS A 353 3.31 -10.74 10.39
N TRP A 354 2.29 -10.44 11.20
CA TRP A 354 1.00 -10.00 10.67
C TRP A 354 1.11 -8.67 9.90
N LEU A 355 1.94 -7.74 10.39
CA LEU A 355 2.20 -6.49 9.67
C LEU A 355 2.94 -6.74 8.35
N ASP A 356 3.92 -7.63 8.33
CA ASP A 356 4.69 -7.98 7.14
C ASP A 356 3.78 -8.59 6.06
N GLU A 357 2.94 -9.57 6.43
CA GLU A 357 1.95 -10.16 5.52
C GLU A 357 0.93 -9.10 5.03
N ALA A 358 0.49 -8.20 5.90
CA ALA A 358 -0.43 -7.12 5.54
C ALA A 358 0.20 -6.11 4.57
N ILE A 359 1.48 -5.80 4.75
CA ILE A 359 2.25 -4.92 3.87
C ILE A 359 2.46 -5.56 2.49
N ILE A 360 2.84 -6.85 2.45
CA ILE A 360 3.05 -7.62 1.22
C ILE A 360 1.72 -7.79 0.46
N GLY A 361 0.63 -8.04 1.18
CA GLY A 361 -0.71 -8.24 0.61
C GLY A 361 -1.48 -6.96 0.28
N ASP A 362 -0.94 -5.77 0.56
CA ASP A 362 -1.64 -4.47 0.47
C ASP A 362 -2.96 -4.43 1.29
N MET A 363 -2.98 -5.14 2.42
CA MET A 363 -4.13 -5.34 3.30
C MET A 363 -4.03 -4.46 4.56
N LEU A 364 -3.85 -3.16 4.37
CA LEU A 364 -3.86 -2.17 5.45
C LEU A 364 -5.06 -1.23 5.30
N PRO A 365 -6.29 -1.69 5.61
CA PRO A 365 -7.46 -0.83 5.57
C PRO A 365 -7.40 0.23 6.68
N GLN A 366 -8.08 1.34 6.46
CA GLN A 366 -8.21 2.40 7.44
C GLN A 366 -8.95 1.89 8.70
N TYR A 367 -8.47 2.25 9.89
CA TYR A 367 -9.22 2.02 11.11
C TYR A 367 -10.24 3.16 11.30
N GLU A 368 -11.52 2.81 11.29
CA GLU A 368 -12.64 3.75 11.36
C GLU A 368 -12.48 4.94 10.37
N ARG A 369 -12.44 6.18 10.88
CA ARG A 369 -12.21 7.41 10.08
C ARG A 369 -10.84 8.05 10.36
N ARG A 370 -9.91 7.33 11.00
CA ARG A 370 -8.60 7.87 11.42
C ARG A 370 -7.57 7.72 10.30
N ASN A 371 -7.06 8.84 9.80
CA ASN A 371 -6.14 8.85 8.66
C ASN A 371 -4.76 8.28 8.99
N ASP A 372 -4.38 8.35 10.26
CA ASP A 372 -3.12 7.92 10.84
C ASP A 372 -3.11 6.43 11.25
N MET A 373 -4.27 5.76 11.32
CA MET A 373 -4.36 4.38 11.80
C MET A 373 -4.77 3.39 10.69
N ARG A 374 -4.14 2.22 10.70
CA ARG A 374 -4.44 1.09 9.80
C ARG A 374 -4.70 -0.17 10.60
N GLN A 375 -5.62 -1.00 10.12
CA GLN A 375 -5.89 -2.31 10.72
C GLN A 375 -4.87 -3.32 10.19
N VAL A 376 -4.34 -4.13 11.09
CA VAL A 376 -3.50 -5.28 10.75
C VAL A 376 -4.29 -6.53 11.10
N LEU A 377 -4.66 -7.27 10.06
CA LEU A 377 -5.52 -8.43 10.14
C LEU A 377 -4.70 -9.72 10.10
N ASP A 378 -5.16 -10.76 10.78
CA ASP A 378 -4.64 -12.11 10.56
C ASP A 378 -5.20 -12.75 9.27
N ARG A 379 -4.79 -14.00 9.01
CA ARG A 379 -5.24 -14.77 7.84
C ARG A 379 -6.74 -15.04 7.82
N ASP A 380 -7.40 -15.03 8.99
CA ASP A 380 -8.85 -15.19 9.13
C ASP A 380 -9.59 -13.84 9.07
N ARG A 381 -8.90 -12.76 8.68
CA ARG A 381 -9.39 -11.38 8.62
C ARG A 381 -9.84 -10.81 9.97
N ARG A 382 -9.33 -11.34 11.08
CA ARG A 382 -9.58 -10.78 12.42
C ARG A 382 -8.57 -9.68 12.71
N GLN A 383 -9.04 -8.57 13.27
CA GLN A 383 -8.15 -7.47 13.66
C GLN A 383 -7.29 -7.90 14.86
N ARG A 384 -5.97 -7.93 14.67
CA ARG A 384 -5.00 -8.30 15.71
C ARG A 384 -4.20 -7.13 16.21
N CYS A 385 -3.87 -6.20 15.32
CA CYS A 385 -3.10 -5.01 15.66
C CYS A 385 -3.64 -3.79 14.93
N LEU A 386 -3.23 -2.63 15.42
CA LEU A 386 -3.37 -1.34 14.76
C LEU A 386 -1.97 -0.82 14.45
N PHE A 387 -1.75 -0.35 13.23
CA PHE A 387 -0.56 0.38 12.85
C PHE A 387 -0.87 1.88 12.87
N LYS A 388 -0.40 2.59 13.89
CA LYS A 388 -0.52 4.05 14.05
C LYS A 388 0.71 4.71 13.44
N ARG A 389 0.52 5.52 12.41
CA ARG A 389 1.60 6.21 11.68
C ARG A 389 2.02 7.46 12.46
N PHE A 390 3.33 7.68 12.51
CA PHE A 390 3.93 8.86 13.12
C PHE A 390 4.85 9.59 12.14
N SER A 391 5.02 10.89 12.37
CA SER A 391 6.09 11.70 11.76
C SER A 391 7.25 11.94 12.71
N ASP A 392 7.01 11.91 14.02
CA ASP A 392 7.99 12.12 15.09
C ASP A 392 8.40 10.78 15.69
N GLU A 393 9.70 10.47 15.63
CA GLU A 393 10.24 9.18 16.05
C GLU A 393 10.21 8.98 17.56
N ASP A 394 10.46 10.03 18.34
CA ASP A 394 10.51 9.96 19.80
C ASP A 394 9.10 9.75 20.37
N ARG A 395 8.09 10.44 19.80
CA ARG A 395 6.67 10.19 20.14
C ARG A 395 6.24 8.77 19.84
N ALA A 396 6.66 8.24 18.69
CA ALA A 396 6.34 6.87 18.31
C ALA A 396 7.03 5.86 19.24
N ARG A 397 8.28 6.08 19.63
CA ARG A 397 8.99 5.19 20.55
C ARG A 397 8.37 5.17 21.95
N ASN A 398 7.79 6.28 22.42
CA ASN A 398 7.13 6.32 23.73
C ASN A 398 6.04 5.25 23.91
N GLU A 399 5.30 4.90 22.86
CA GLU A 399 4.31 3.81 22.92
C GLU A 399 4.97 2.47 23.24
N ALA A 400 6.09 2.16 22.58
CA ALA A 400 6.85 0.93 22.82
C ALA A 400 7.58 0.96 24.18
N ILE A 401 8.10 2.13 24.59
CA ILE A 401 8.78 2.32 25.87
C ILE A 401 7.80 2.15 27.04
N ALA A 402 6.59 2.71 26.94
CA ALA A 402 5.55 2.54 27.94
C ALA A 402 5.25 1.05 28.18
N TYR A 403 5.16 0.26 27.09
CA TYR A 403 5.05 -1.19 27.21
C TYR A 403 6.28 -1.81 27.89
N LEU A 404 7.49 -1.51 27.42
CA LEU A 404 8.72 -2.11 27.95
C LEU A 404 8.96 -1.85 29.43
N LEU A 405 8.61 -0.66 29.88
CA LEU A 405 8.87 -0.24 31.25
C LEU A 405 7.67 -0.44 32.17
N ASP A 406 6.47 -0.77 31.68
CA ASP A 406 5.38 -1.27 32.52
C ASP A 406 5.76 -2.63 33.13
N HIS A 407 6.50 -2.68 34.24
CA HIS A 407 7.01 -3.94 34.75
C HIS A 407 5.88 -4.80 35.34
N PRO A 408 5.95 -6.12 35.17
CA PRO A 408 5.08 -7.03 35.90
C PRO A 408 5.38 -7.00 37.40
N GLU A 409 4.43 -7.47 38.20
CA GLU A 409 4.56 -7.47 39.67
C GLU A 409 5.65 -8.41 40.18
N ASP A 410 6.06 -9.40 39.38
CA ASP A 410 7.12 -10.35 39.72
C ASP A 410 8.53 -9.82 39.48
N GLY A 411 8.68 -8.63 38.88
CA GLY A 411 9.94 -7.92 38.80
C GLY A 411 10.19 -7.21 37.48
N HIS A 412 11.46 -6.85 37.25
CA HIS A 412 11.86 -6.07 36.08
C HIS A 412 11.62 -6.85 34.77
N ARG A 413 11.09 -6.16 33.75
CA ARG A 413 10.62 -6.79 32.49
C ARG A 413 11.72 -7.57 31.75
N SER A 414 12.98 -7.16 31.87
CA SER A 414 14.10 -7.91 31.27
C SER A 414 14.28 -9.33 31.82
N GLN A 415 13.60 -9.69 32.91
CA GLN A 415 13.72 -10.98 33.61
C GLN A 415 12.39 -11.72 33.75
N SER A 416 11.27 -11.13 33.32
CA SER A 416 9.94 -11.71 33.47
C SER A 416 9.36 -12.13 32.13
N GLU A 417 8.71 -13.29 32.09
CA GLU A 417 7.99 -13.80 30.93
C GLU A 417 6.52 -13.32 30.89
N GLN A 418 6.08 -12.55 31.89
CA GLN A 418 4.71 -12.02 31.90
C GLN A 418 4.48 -11.03 30.75
N ILE A 419 3.40 -11.26 30.00
CA ILE A 419 3.07 -10.48 28.81
C ILE A 419 2.72 -9.03 29.19
N TYR A 420 1.92 -8.85 30.25
CA TYR A 420 1.44 -7.54 30.68
C TYR A 420 2.08 -7.15 32.00
N GLY A 421 2.36 -5.85 32.13
CA GLY A 421 2.85 -5.28 33.37
C GLY A 421 1.74 -4.90 34.34
N PHE A 422 2.16 -4.17 35.37
CA PHE A 422 1.33 -3.66 36.45
C PHE A 422 0.12 -2.86 35.96
N SER A 423 0.31 -1.96 35.01
CA SER A 423 -0.73 -1.11 34.43
C SER A 423 -1.36 -1.71 33.16
N ARG A 424 -0.97 -2.94 32.79
CA ARG A 424 -1.47 -3.70 31.64
C ARG A 424 -1.32 -2.97 30.30
N VAL A 425 -0.26 -2.16 30.12
CA VAL A 425 0.03 -1.46 28.87
C VAL A 425 0.05 -2.46 27.71
N ARG A 426 -0.57 -2.10 26.58
CA ARG A 426 -0.65 -2.99 25.42
C ARG A 426 0.71 -3.18 24.77
N ARG A 427 0.92 -4.38 24.23
CA ARG A 427 2.11 -4.68 23.43
C ARG A 427 2.22 -3.67 22.29
N ALA A 428 3.38 -3.05 22.19
CA ALA A 428 3.67 -2.04 21.19
C ALA A 428 5.08 -2.26 20.62
N VAL A 429 5.18 -2.22 19.30
CA VAL A 429 6.45 -2.29 18.57
C VAL A 429 6.55 -1.06 17.70
N TRP A 430 7.59 -0.26 17.88
CA TRP A 430 7.93 0.78 16.93
C TRP A 430 8.50 0.13 15.66
N VAL A 431 8.00 0.54 14.50
CA VAL A 431 8.37 -0.06 13.21
C VAL A 431 8.69 1.04 12.21
N ARG A 432 9.83 0.87 11.52
CA ARG A 432 10.12 1.55 10.27
C ARG A 432 9.98 0.53 9.15
N CYS A 433 9.09 0.80 8.22
CA CYS A 433 8.83 -0.06 7.08
C CYS A 433 8.82 0.74 5.79
N ARG A 434 9.15 0.07 4.70
CA ARG A 434 8.83 0.54 3.37
C ARG A 434 7.50 -0.10 3.01
N ILE A 435 6.50 0.72 2.77
CA ILE A 435 5.23 0.27 2.21
C ILE A 435 5.17 0.90 0.84
N LYS A 436 5.15 0.08 -0.20
CA LYS A 436 5.25 0.58 -1.58
C LYS A 436 6.60 1.32 -1.76
N ASN A 437 6.70 2.45 -2.46
CA ASN A 437 7.92 3.29 -2.44
C ASN A 437 7.97 4.31 -1.28
N GLN A 438 7.06 4.23 -0.31
CA GLN A 438 7.02 5.20 0.78
C GLN A 438 7.62 4.65 2.06
N MET A 439 8.58 5.39 2.60
CA MET A 439 9.05 5.17 3.96
C MET A 439 7.93 5.54 4.92
N LYS A 440 7.57 4.59 5.78
CA LYS A 440 6.59 4.75 6.84
C LYS A 440 7.28 4.43 8.17
N MET A 441 6.92 5.21 9.18
CA MET A 441 7.33 4.99 10.55
C MET A 441 6.08 5.10 11.41
N GLY A 442 5.99 4.24 12.41
CA GLY A 442 4.84 4.19 13.28
C GLY A 442 4.99 3.15 14.37
N VAL A 443 3.87 2.85 15.00
CA VAL A 443 3.79 1.86 16.08
C VAL A 443 2.74 0.83 15.73
N LEU A 444 3.13 -0.43 15.84
CA LEU A 444 2.25 -1.57 15.80
C LEU A 444 1.78 -1.89 17.21
N ILE A 445 0.51 -1.66 17.48
CA ILE A 445 -0.11 -1.78 18.82
C ILE A 445 -1.10 -2.94 18.77
N GLU A 446 -1.08 -3.80 19.79
CA GLU A 446 -2.06 -4.86 19.95
C GLU A 446 -3.50 -4.30 20.02
N PHE A 447 -4.41 -4.94 19.28
CA PHE A 447 -5.84 -4.62 19.34
C PHE A 447 -6.57 -5.52 20.35
N LEU A 448 -7.42 -4.92 21.18
CA LEU A 448 -8.21 -5.59 22.20
C LEU A 448 -9.72 -5.53 21.88
N GLU A 449 -10.24 -6.62 21.29
CA GLU A 449 -11.60 -6.67 20.74
C GLU A 449 -12.71 -6.53 21.78
N SER A 450 -12.49 -6.99 23.02
CA SER A 450 -13.47 -6.96 24.12
C SER A 450 -13.34 -5.71 25.01
N SER A 451 -12.88 -4.59 24.45
CA SER A 451 -12.69 -3.35 25.22
C SER A 451 -13.36 -2.16 24.57
N VAL A 452 -13.70 -1.17 25.39
CA VAL A 452 -14.26 0.12 24.97
C VAL A 452 -13.53 1.23 25.70
N THR A 453 -13.45 2.42 25.09
CA THR A 453 -12.92 3.58 25.81
C THR A 453 -13.87 3.98 26.93
N VAL A 454 -13.36 4.54 28.02
CA VAL A 454 -14.19 5.14 29.07
C VAL A 454 -15.12 6.20 28.47
N GLN A 455 -14.61 7.00 27.53
CA GLN A 455 -15.43 7.98 26.81
C GLN A 455 -16.64 7.35 26.10
N SER A 456 -16.48 6.16 25.51
CA SER A 456 -17.56 5.44 24.81
C SER A 456 -18.63 4.88 25.75
N LEU A 457 -18.38 4.75 27.05
CA LEU A 457 -19.38 4.33 28.04
C LEU A 457 -20.40 5.44 28.34
N GLY A 458 -20.16 6.67 27.87
CA GLY A 458 -21.00 7.83 28.18
C GLY A 458 -20.83 8.33 29.62
N THR A 459 -19.83 7.85 30.35
CA THR A 459 -19.48 8.34 31.68
C THR A 459 -19.07 9.81 31.62
N VAL A 460 -19.63 10.63 32.49
CA VAL A 460 -19.20 12.01 32.67
C VAL A 460 -17.80 12.00 33.31
N TYR A 461 -16.94 12.98 33.01
CA TYR A 461 -15.58 13.09 33.59
C TYR A 461 -15.50 12.94 35.12
N SER A 462 -16.60 13.20 35.82
CA SER A 462 -16.69 13.09 37.28
C SER A 462 -17.12 11.72 37.78
N GLU A 463 -17.52 10.79 36.93
CA GLU A 463 -18.09 9.50 37.35
C GLU A 463 -17.11 8.39 37.03
N LEU A 464 -16.78 7.61 38.06
CA LEU A 464 -16.00 6.40 37.91
C LEU A 464 -16.90 5.30 37.31
N PRO A 465 -16.44 4.49 36.35
CA PRO A 465 -17.21 3.35 35.88
C PRO A 465 -17.53 2.38 37.04
N ASP A 466 -18.79 1.94 37.15
CA ASP A 466 -19.34 1.22 38.32
C ASP A 466 -18.53 -0.04 38.74
N ASP A 467 -17.85 -0.68 37.78
CA ASP A 467 -17.08 -1.92 37.99
C ASP A 467 -15.57 -1.69 38.18
N VAL A 468 -15.09 -0.44 38.21
CA VAL A 468 -13.66 -0.13 38.33
C VAL A 468 -13.30 0.19 39.78
N GLY A 469 -12.37 -0.58 40.35
CA GLY A 469 -11.88 -0.36 41.72
C GLY A 469 -10.82 0.73 41.82
N ALA A 470 -10.62 1.27 43.02
CA ALA A 470 -9.59 2.28 43.30
C ALA A 470 -8.17 1.85 42.91
N GLU A 471 -7.86 0.56 43.06
CA GLU A 471 -6.55 -0.01 42.72
C GLU A 471 -6.23 0.11 41.22
N GLU A 472 -7.22 -0.01 40.34
CA GLU A 472 -7.02 0.16 38.91
C GLU A 472 -6.67 1.60 38.56
N ILE A 473 -7.28 2.57 39.23
CA ILE A 473 -6.96 4.00 39.03
C ILE A 473 -5.55 4.28 39.54
N HIS A 474 -5.18 3.73 40.70
CA HIS A 474 -3.83 3.89 41.25
C HIS A 474 -2.76 3.36 40.29
N LYS A 475 -3.00 2.26 39.57
CA LYS A 475 -2.10 1.76 38.52
C LYS A 475 -1.92 2.74 37.37
N ILE A 476 -2.98 3.45 36.97
CA ILE A 476 -2.90 4.49 35.93
C ILE A 476 -2.13 5.71 36.44
N VAL A 477 -2.37 6.14 37.68
CA VAL A 477 -1.64 7.25 38.32
C VAL A 477 -0.14 6.96 38.35
N VAL A 478 0.26 5.78 38.86
CA VAL A 478 1.67 5.37 38.91
C VAL A 478 2.32 5.42 37.53
N LEU A 479 1.63 4.93 36.50
CA LEU A 479 2.13 4.96 35.13
C LEU A 479 2.26 6.40 34.59
N ASP A 480 1.20 7.19 34.69
CA ASP A 480 1.17 8.55 34.13
C ASP A 480 2.19 9.47 34.81
N ILE A 481 2.35 9.37 36.13
CA ILE A 481 3.37 10.13 36.86
C ILE A 481 4.77 9.70 36.44
N ARG A 482 5.04 8.38 36.38
CA ARG A 482 6.35 7.87 35.98
C ARG A 482 6.78 8.35 34.60
N PHE A 483 5.83 8.47 33.67
CA PHE A 483 6.08 8.90 32.30
C PHE A 483 5.82 10.37 32.02
N GLY A 484 5.57 11.19 33.05
CA GLY A 484 5.25 12.60 32.87
C GLY A 484 4.16 12.82 31.81
N ASN A 485 3.11 12.00 31.83
CA ASN A 485 2.11 11.98 30.76
C ASN A 485 1.27 13.27 30.78
N ILE A 486 1.06 13.86 29.60
CA ILE A 486 0.32 15.13 29.44
C ILE A 486 -0.98 14.99 28.66
N ASP A 487 -1.48 13.78 28.45
CA ASP A 487 -2.71 13.55 27.69
C ASP A 487 -3.52 12.36 28.20
N ARG A 488 -3.58 12.15 29.51
CA ARG A 488 -4.51 11.17 30.08
C ARG A 488 -5.93 11.75 30.13
N ASN A 489 -6.72 11.36 29.13
CA ASN A 489 -8.14 11.68 29.01
C ASN A 489 -9.00 10.40 28.89
N LEU A 490 -10.33 10.54 28.91
CA LEU A 490 -11.27 9.41 28.87
C LEU A 490 -11.21 8.59 27.57
N GLY A 491 -10.75 9.18 26.47
CA GLY A 491 -10.54 8.48 25.20
C GLY A 491 -9.27 7.62 25.19
N ASN A 492 -8.33 7.92 26.09
CA ASN A 492 -7.05 7.24 26.22
C ASN A 492 -7.05 6.17 27.34
N LEU A 493 -8.24 5.77 27.82
CA LEU A 493 -8.41 4.68 28.79
C LEU A 493 -9.42 3.68 28.24
N LEU A 494 -9.03 2.42 28.18
CA LEU A 494 -9.91 1.31 27.86
C LEU A 494 -10.41 0.65 29.14
N VAL A 495 -11.67 0.23 29.13
CA VAL A 495 -12.26 -0.65 30.13
C VAL A 495 -12.29 -2.06 29.54
N GLN A 496 -11.59 -2.99 30.19
CA GLN A 496 -11.58 -4.40 29.82
C GLN A 496 -12.35 -5.20 30.88
N ALA A 497 -13.52 -5.70 30.52
CA ALA A 497 -14.24 -6.68 31.31
C ALA A 497 -13.65 -8.07 31.04
N GLU A 498 -13.06 -8.73 32.04
CA GLU A 498 -12.66 -10.13 31.87
C GLU A 498 -13.91 -11.01 31.70
N PRO A 499 -13.98 -11.90 30.70
CA PRO A 499 -15.22 -12.63 30.41
C PRO A 499 -15.62 -13.71 31.43
N ARG A 500 -14.94 -13.85 32.59
CA ARG A 500 -15.19 -14.96 33.52
C ARG A 500 -15.08 -14.52 34.98
N ASN A 501 -16.18 -14.71 35.71
CA ASN A 501 -16.28 -14.80 37.18
C ASN A 501 -16.48 -13.52 38.00
N GLY A 502 -17.09 -12.47 37.44
CA GLY A 502 -17.55 -11.31 38.25
C GLY A 502 -16.43 -10.49 38.89
N SER A 503 -15.22 -10.57 38.34
CA SER A 503 -14.09 -9.73 38.72
C SER A 503 -14.32 -8.30 38.23
N ALA A 504 -13.85 -7.31 39.02
CA ALA A 504 -13.85 -5.90 38.68
C ALA A 504 -13.20 -5.65 37.30
N ALA A 505 -13.69 -4.65 36.58
CA ALA A 505 -13.17 -4.29 35.27
C ALA A 505 -11.76 -3.68 35.39
N HIS A 506 -10.90 -4.01 34.42
CA HIS A 506 -9.55 -3.46 34.37
C HIS A 506 -9.50 -2.16 33.55
N LEU A 507 -8.68 -1.23 34.00
CA LEU A 507 -8.29 -0.08 33.20
C LEU A 507 -7.01 -0.40 32.41
N VAL A 508 -7.02 -0.10 31.11
CA VAL A 508 -5.85 -0.25 30.24
C VAL A 508 -5.55 1.13 29.64
N PRO A 509 -4.41 1.74 29.99
CA PRO A 509 -4.00 3.00 29.40
C PRO A 509 -3.49 2.75 27.98
N ILE A 510 -3.83 3.68 27.09
CA ILE A 510 -3.36 3.71 25.70
C ILE A 510 -2.90 5.12 25.36
N ASP A 511 -2.32 5.28 24.17
CA ASP A 511 -1.87 6.57 23.63
C ASP A 511 -0.87 7.27 24.55
N HIS A 512 0.36 6.77 24.56
CA HIS A 512 1.46 7.25 25.39
C HIS A 512 2.37 8.26 24.67
N GLU A 513 2.01 8.65 23.44
CA GLU A 513 2.87 9.43 22.55
C GLU A 513 3.33 10.77 23.14
N LEU A 514 2.53 11.39 24.02
CA LEU A 514 2.81 12.68 24.64
C LEU A 514 3.56 12.61 25.97
N SER A 515 4.03 11.44 26.40
CA SER A 515 4.88 11.32 27.59
C SER A 515 6.16 12.17 27.50
N PHE A 516 6.39 13.04 28.48
CA PHE A 516 7.49 14.03 28.52
C PHE A 516 7.48 15.13 27.42
N PHE A 517 6.46 15.19 26.56
CA PHE A 517 6.38 16.15 25.45
C PHE A 517 5.80 17.52 25.85
N ASN A 518 6.21 18.04 26.99
CA ASN A 518 5.86 19.39 27.46
C ASN A 518 7.08 20.31 27.38
N ASP A 519 7.33 20.88 26.20
CA ASP A 519 8.50 21.74 25.96
C ASP A 519 8.52 23.00 26.80
N ALA A 520 7.35 23.60 27.04
CA ALA A 520 7.24 24.80 27.85
C ALA A 520 7.43 24.50 29.34
N HIS A 521 6.89 23.38 29.82
CA HIS A 521 6.91 23.00 31.24
C HIS A 521 7.22 21.51 31.42
N PRO A 522 8.50 21.10 31.33
CA PRO A 522 8.90 19.68 31.27
C PRO A 522 8.48 18.81 32.46
N TYR A 523 8.17 19.42 33.60
CA TYR A 523 7.83 18.75 34.86
C TYR A 523 6.37 18.97 35.29
N ILE A 524 5.48 19.24 34.33
CA ILE A 524 4.03 19.34 34.56
C ILE A 524 3.33 18.23 33.75
N THR A 525 2.59 17.37 34.45
CA THR A 525 1.68 16.38 33.85
C THR A 525 0.36 17.03 33.44
N CYS A 526 -0.51 16.32 32.72
CA CYS A 526 -1.86 16.82 32.49
C CYS A 526 -2.68 16.84 33.80
N GLY A 527 -3.69 17.71 33.83
CA GLY A 527 -4.81 17.57 34.73
C GLY A 527 -5.69 16.38 34.35
N ALA A 528 -5.17 15.17 34.58
CA ALA A 528 -5.72 13.91 34.12
C ALA A 528 -7.18 13.68 34.55
N CYS A 529 -7.92 12.90 33.76
CA CYS A 529 -9.32 12.58 34.06
C CYS A 529 -9.50 11.90 35.42
N TRP A 530 -8.50 11.11 35.87
CA TRP A 530 -8.57 10.38 37.13
C TRP A 530 -8.48 11.28 38.38
N ILE A 531 -8.04 12.54 38.29
CA ILE A 531 -8.00 13.44 39.47
C ILE A 531 -9.39 13.58 40.08
N LYS A 532 -10.42 13.78 39.24
CA LYS A 532 -11.81 13.89 39.69
C LYS A 532 -12.36 12.61 40.31
N TRP A 533 -11.88 11.46 39.85
CA TRP A 533 -12.24 10.18 40.44
C TRP A 533 -11.60 10.02 41.82
N LEU A 534 -10.31 10.40 41.95
CA LEU A 534 -9.58 10.34 43.21
C LEU A 534 -10.18 11.24 44.29
N GLU A 535 -10.71 12.41 43.94
CA GLU A 535 -11.45 13.28 44.87
C GLU A 535 -12.62 12.56 45.59
N GLN A 536 -13.14 11.46 45.02
CA GLN A 536 -14.27 10.70 45.57
C GLN A 536 -13.85 9.43 46.31
N ILE A 537 -12.64 8.92 46.05
CA ILE A 537 -12.19 7.61 46.51
C ILE A 537 -10.85 7.66 47.25
N ASP A 538 -10.34 8.86 47.55
CA ASP A 538 -9.00 9.12 48.09
C ASP A 538 -8.62 8.12 49.19
N LYS A 539 -7.75 7.18 48.81
CA LYS A 539 -7.35 6.02 49.59
C LYS A 539 -5.85 5.88 49.51
N ASP A 540 -5.28 5.39 50.59
CA ASP A 540 -3.87 5.01 50.63
C ASP A 540 -3.58 3.94 49.58
N PHE A 541 -2.35 3.94 49.08
CA PHE A 541 -1.86 2.87 48.23
C PHE A 541 -1.83 1.54 48.97
N SER A 542 -2.13 0.45 48.26
CA SER A 542 -1.95 -0.90 48.81
C SER A 542 -0.46 -1.17 49.06
N SER A 543 -0.16 -2.00 50.05
CA SER A 543 1.23 -2.40 50.35
C SER A 543 1.93 -3.02 49.13
N GLN A 544 1.18 -3.70 48.27
CA GLN A 544 1.65 -4.27 47.01
C GLN A 544 2.11 -3.18 46.04
N LEU A 545 1.32 -2.12 45.85
CA LEU A 545 1.69 -0.99 45.00
C LEU A 545 2.88 -0.22 45.57
N VAL A 546 2.91 0.01 46.89
CA VAL A 546 4.07 0.64 47.55
C VAL A 546 5.35 -0.13 47.28
N ASN A 547 5.31 -1.47 47.42
CA ASN A 547 6.45 -2.33 47.11
C ASN A 547 6.83 -2.31 45.63
N TYR A 548 5.83 -2.29 44.73
CA TYR A 548 6.07 -2.14 43.29
C TYR A 548 6.82 -0.85 42.96
N VAL A 549 6.36 0.29 43.47
CA VAL A 549 7.01 1.60 43.26
C VAL A 549 8.41 1.63 43.88
N ALA A 550 8.60 1.04 45.06
CA ALA A 550 9.90 0.96 45.70
C ALA A 550 10.93 0.18 44.85
N ALA A 551 10.48 -0.85 44.14
CA ALA A 551 11.31 -1.72 43.30
C ALA A 551 11.69 -1.12 41.93
N LEU A 552 11.00 -0.07 41.47
CA LEU A 552 11.33 0.61 40.20
C LEU A 552 12.73 1.20 40.25
N ASP A 553 13.53 1.07 39.19
CA ASP A 553 14.92 1.53 39.16
C ASP A 553 15.20 2.27 37.85
N PRO A 554 15.17 3.62 37.86
CA PRO A 554 15.30 4.41 36.64
C PRO A 554 16.61 4.18 35.88
N ASP A 555 17.71 3.91 36.58
CA ASP A 555 19.00 3.68 35.95
C ASP A 555 19.01 2.34 35.21
N ARG A 556 18.46 1.31 35.86
CA ARG A 556 18.29 -0.02 35.26
C ARG A 556 17.31 0.00 34.09
N ASP A 557 16.25 0.79 34.18
CA ASP A 557 15.26 0.99 33.12
C ASP A 557 15.92 1.61 31.88
N LEU A 558 16.70 2.67 32.07
CA LEU A 558 17.43 3.33 30.98
C LEU A 558 18.47 2.41 30.34
N GLU A 559 19.20 1.62 31.14
CA GLU A 559 20.11 0.60 30.62
C GLU A 559 19.37 -0.48 29.81
N PHE A 560 18.20 -0.90 30.27
CA PHE A 560 17.37 -1.86 29.55
C PHE A 560 16.88 -1.30 28.21
N LEU A 561 16.49 -0.03 28.15
CA LEU A 561 16.11 0.62 26.89
C LEU A 561 17.29 0.68 25.90
N ARG A 562 18.50 0.99 26.38
CA ARG A 562 19.74 0.92 25.57
C ARG A 562 19.98 -0.48 25.05
N HIS A 563 19.81 -1.49 25.90
CA HIS A 563 19.94 -2.89 25.51
C HIS A 563 18.87 -3.33 24.50
N CYS A 564 17.68 -2.72 24.55
CA CYS A 564 16.62 -2.89 23.55
C CYS A 564 16.88 -2.12 22.25
N GLY A 565 17.98 -1.37 22.14
CA GLY A 565 18.39 -0.68 20.91
C GLY A 565 17.92 0.76 20.79
N TRP A 566 17.59 1.42 21.90
CA TRP A 566 17.29 2.86 21.89
C TRP A 566 18.19 3.61 22.87
N GLU A 567 18.92 4.61 22.37
CA GLU A 567 19.68 5.54 23.22
C GLU A 567 18.81 6.78 23.52
N PRO A 568 18.36 6.96 24.77
CA PRO A 568 17.59 8.13 25.15
C PRO A 568 18.46 9.38 25.12
N ASN A 569 17.91 10.50 24.64
CA ASN A 569 18.60 11.78 24.73
C ASN A 569 18.64 12.31 26.18
N GLN A 570 19.53 13.26 26.46
CA GLN A 570 19.74 13.79 27.81
C GLN A 570 18.47 14.33 28.45
N ARG A 571 17.61 14.98 27.66
CA ARG A 571 16.34 15.54 28.15
C ARG A 571 15.37 14.44 28.58
N TYR A 572 15.31 13.34 27.83
CA TYR A 572 14.50 12.19 28.19
C TYR A 572 15.01 11.55 29.49
N ILE A 573 16.32 11.34 29.60
CA ILE A 573 16.97 10.79 30.81
C ILE A 573 16.62 11.64 32.02
N GLU A 574 16.79 12.96 31.91
CA GLU A 574 16.50 13.90 33.00
C GLU A 574 15.02 13.83 33.41
N ASN A 575 14.10 13.99 32.46
CA ASN A 575 12.66 13.97 32.74
C ASN A 575 12.23 12.65 33.37
N PHE A 576 12.62 11.51 32.77
CA PHE A 576 12.28 10.18 33.28
C PHE A 576 12.80 9.98 34.71
N THR A 577 14.05 10.38 34.97
CA THR A 577 14.65 10.24 36.30
C THR A 577 13.99 11.14 37.34
N VAL A 578 13.67 12.40 36.99
CA VAL A 578 13.00 13.35 37.89
C VAL A 578 11.60 12.85 38.25
N PHE A 579 10.79 12.45 37.25
CA PHE A 579 9.44 11.94 37.48
C PHE A 579 9.43 10.64 38.29
N ALA A 580 10.32 9.70 37.98
CA ALA A 580 10.44 8.47 38.75
C ALA A 580 10.91 8.73 40.19
N THR A 581 11.85 9.65 40.38
CA THR A 581 12.32 10.06 41.72
C THR A 581 11.18 10.69 42.51
N PHE A 582 10.43 11.63 41.91
CA PHE A 582 9.26 12.24 42.53
C PHE A 582 8.24 11.19 42.97
N LEU A 583 7.87 10.27 42.08
CA LEU A 583 6.93 9.19 42.39
C LEU A 583 7.41 8.34 43.57
N LYS A 584 8.67 7.86 43.51
CA LYS A 584 9.24 7.01 44.56
C LYS A 584 9.27 7.72 45.91
N LYS A 585 9.71 8.97 45.94
CA LYS A 585 9.80 9.75 47.18
C LYS A 585 8.41 10.03 47.76
N ALA A 586 7.45 10.45 46.93
CA ALA A 586 6.09 10.74 47.38
C ALA A 586 5.40 9.50 47.96
N VAL A 587 5.48 8.36 47.27
CA VAL A 587 4.91 7.09 47.76
C VAL A 587 5.60 6.64 49.05
N SER A 588 6.93 6.76 49.14
CA SER A 588 7.66 6.38 50.36
C SER A 588 7.33 7.23 51.60
N GLN A 589 6.87 8.47 51.37
CA GLN A 589 6.44 9.39 52.42
C GLN A 589 4.93 9.31 52.71
N GLY A 590 4.22 8.35 52.10
CA GLY A 590 2.81 8.09 52.40
C GLY A 590 1.83 9.06 51.75
N LEU A 591 2.22 9.79 50.70
CA LEU A 591 1.28 10.65 49.97
C LEU A 591 0.26 9.80 49.20
N THR A 592 -0.99 10.24 49.19
CA THR A 592 -2.08 9.58 48.46
C THR A 592 -1.97 9.82 46.95
N ALA A 593 -2.67 9.01 46.15
CA ALA A 593 -2.73 9.20 44.72
C ALA A 593 -3.24 10.59 44.32
N LEU A 594 -4.22 11.13 45.05
CA LEU A 594 -4.78 12.45 44.79
C LEU A 594 -3.73 13.54 44.99
N GLN A 595 -3.03 13.50 46.13
CA GLN A 595 -1.98 14.47 46.46
C GLN A 595 -0.86 14.45 45.42
N ILE A 596 -0.36 13.26 45.05
CA ILE A 596 0.67 13.11 44.02
C ILE A 596 0.19 13.71 42.69
N GLY A 597 -1.05 13.42 42.29
CA GLY A 597 -1.61 13.93 41.05
C GLY A 597 -1.77 15.45 41.02
N LEU A 598 -2.21 16.06 42.11
CA LEU A 598 -2.33 17.52 42.22
C LEU A 598 -0.95 18.20 42.12
N LEU A 599 0.05 17.68 42.84
CA LEU A 599 1.42 18.23 42.83
C LEU A 599 2.11 18.11 41.47
N ALA A 600 1.91 16.99 40.76
CA ALA A 600 2.51 16.75 39.46
C ALA A 600 1.83 17.52 38.31
N SER A 601 0.51 17.75 38.43
CA SER A 601 -0.28 18.48 37.43
C SER A 601 -0.33 19.99 37.64
N TYR A 602 0.44 20.51 38.61
CA TYR A 602 0.46 21.93 38.97
C TYR A 602 -0.92 22.44 39.43
N LYS A 603 -1.62 21.64 40.23
CA LYS A 603 -2.98 21.92 40.73
C LYS A 603 -3.07 22.04 42.25
N TRP A 604 -1.95 21.92 42.96
CA TRP A 604 -1.94 22.22 44.38
C TRP A 604 -1.90 23.74 44.57
N GLU A 605 -3.04 24.33 44.93
CA GLU A 605 -3.22 25.78 44.97
C GLU A 605 -2.85 26.43 46.31
N GLU A 606 -2.84 25.68 47.42
CA GLU A 606 -2.61 26.26 48.75
C GLU A 606 -1.19 26.83 48.90
N ASP A 607 -0.20 26.14 48.35
CA ASP A 607 1.17 26.63 48.22
C ASP A 607 1.80 26.06 46.95
N LEU A 608 2.02 26.95 45.98
CA LEU A 608 2.52 26.58 44.67
C LEU A 608 3.92 25.96 44.72
N ASP A 609 4.71 26.26 45.76
CA ASP A 609 6.09 25.79 45.91
C ASP A 609 6.19 24.29 46.22
N TYR A 610 5.07 23.61 46.48
CA TYR A 610 5.03 22.14 46.58
C TYR A 610 4.87 21.45 45.23
N ASN A 611 4.38 22.13 44.20
CA ASN A 611 4.20 21.51 42.89
C ASN A 611 5.57 21.14 42.29
N LEU A 612 5.65 19.97 41.65
CA LEU A 612 6.90 19.40 41.15
C LEU A 612 7.67 20.40 40.28
N HIS A 613 6.97 21.13 39.41
CA HIS A 613 7.56 22.16 38.57
C HIS A 613 8.31 23.24 39.35
N CYS A 614 7.73 23.77 40.44
CA CYS A 614 8.35 24.77 41.29
C CYS A 614 9.54 24.19 42.06
N ILE A 615 9.40 22.95 42.57
CA ILE A 615 10.50 22.26 43.26
C ILE A 615 11.73 22.17 42.35
N VAL A 616 11.55 21.70 41.11
CA VAL A 616 12.65 21.56 40.16
C VAL A 616 13.21 22.93 39.75
N ALA A 617 12.35 23.92 39.52
CA ALA A 617 12.76 25.28 39.17
C ALA A 617 13.56 25.99 40.29
N SER A 618 13.43 25.54 41.55
CA SER A 618 14.19 26.06 42.68
C SER A 618 15.65 25.58 42.74
N VAL A 619 16.02 24.58 41.93
CA VAL A 619 17.37 24.01 41.89
C VAL A 619 18.18 24.62 40.75
N GLN A 620 19.41 25.04 41.05
CA GLN A 620 20.31 25.61 40.03
C GLN A 620 20.84 24.52 39.10
N ARG A 621 20.81 24.78 37.79
CA ARG A 621 21.25 23.83 36.75
C ARG A 621 22.76 23.73 36.55
N GLU A 622 23.54 24.64 37.12
CA GLU A 622 25.00 24.71 36.91
C GLU A 622 25.77 23.59 37.63
N ASP A 623 25.10 22.80 38.47
CA ASP A 623 25.69 21.65 39.14
C ASP A 623 25.84 20.46 38.18
N ASN A 624 27.03 19.87 38.11
CA ASN A 624 27.27 18.59 37.43
C ASN A 624 26.38 17.43 37.95
N ASN A 625 25.70 17.63 39.08
CA ASN A 625 24.81 16.67 39.74
C ASN A 625 23.34 17.16 39.79
N PHE A 626 22.88 17.98 38.82
CA PHE A 626 21.53 18.57 38.82
C PHE A 626 20.40 17.59 39.23
N VAL A 627 20.37 16.38 38.67
CA VAL A 627 19.33 15.37 38.97
C VAL A 627 19.37 14.91 40.43
N GLU A 628 20.56 14.77 41.03
CA GLU A 628 20.73 14.41 42.43
C GLU A 628 20.28 15.55 43.36
N SER A 629 20.64 16.79 43.01
CA SER A 629 20.19 17.99 43.72
C SER A 629 18.66 18.13 43.68
N VAL A 630 18.05 17.90 42.52
CA VAL A 630 16.58 17.84 42.35
C VAL A 630 15.98 16.74 43.20
N GLY A 631 16.56 15.53 43.21
CA GLY A 631 16.08 14.41 44.04
C GLY A 631 16.06 14.75 45.53
N THR A 632 17.11 15.42 46.02
CA THR A 632 17.21 15.88 47.41
C THR A 632 16.15 16.95 47.71
N ARG A 633 15.97 17.90 46.79
CA ARG A 633 15.00 19.00 46.95
C ARG A 633 13.55 18.50 46.93
N ILE A 634 13.22 17.54 46.07
CA ILE A 634 11.95 16.83 46.05
C ILE A 634 11.69 16.18 47.40
N GLU A 635 12.64 15.40 47.91
CA GLU A 635 12.48 14.68 49.16
C GLU A 635 12.21 15.63 50.34
N GLN A 636 12.92 16.76 50.39
CA GLN A 636 12.71 17.79 51.39
C GLN A 636 11.31 18.42 51.29
N ARG A 637 10.92 18.90 50.10
CA ARG A 637 9.63 19.61 49.94
C ARG A 637 8.43 18.70 50.17
N LEU A 638 8.54 17.41 49.83
CA LEU A 638 7.49 16.43 50.13
C LEU A 638 7.36 16.17 51.65
N ARG A 639 8.46 16.20 52.41
CA ARG A 639 8.39 16.08 53.87
C ARG A 639 7.69 17.29 54.48
N GLU A 640 8.10 18.49 54.06
CA GLU A 640 7.48 19.75 54.50
C GLU A 640 5.98 19.79 54.15
N PHE A 641 5.61 19.28 52.98
CA PHE A 641 4.22 19.14 52.55
C PHE A 641 3.43 18.22 53.50
N HIS A 642 3.94 17.01 53.77
CA HIS A 642 3.29 16.05 54.65
C HIS A 642 3.17 16.56 56.09
N GLU A 643 4.23 17.19 56.61
CA GLU A 643 4.24 17.83 57.93
C GLU A 643 3.22 18.97 58.03
N ASN A 644 3.05 19.79 57.00
CA ASN A 644 2.07 20.88 57.02
C ASN A 644 0.62 20.40 56.91
N LEU A 645 0.37 19.32 56.17
CA LEU A 645 -0.94 18.69 56.08
C LEU A 645 -1.39 18.07 57.39
N HIS A 646 -0.49 17.40 58.11
CA HIS A 646 -0.82 16.68 59.35
C HIS A 646 -0.49 17.45 60.63
N GLY A 647 0.35 18.48 60.57
CA GLY A 647 0.76 19.30 61.71
C GLY A 647 -0.24 20.40 62.08
N ASN A 648 -1.21 20.69 61.21
CA ASN A 648 -2.34 21.58 61.49
C ASN A 648 -3.60 20.84 61.98
N ALA A 649 -3.51 19.53 62.26
CA ALA A 649 -4.61 18.71 62.77
C ALA A 649 -4.71 18.69 64.30
#